data_AF-A0A832VR93-F1
#
_entry.id   AF-A0A832VR93-F1
#
_cell.length_a   1.000
_cell.length_b   1.000
_cell.length_c   1.000
_cell.angle_alpha   90.00
_cell.angle_beta   90.00
_cell.angle_gamma   90.00
#
_symmetry.space_group_name_H-M   'P 1'
#
loop_
_entity.id
_entity.type
_entity.pdbx_description
1 polymer ?
#
loop_
_entity_poly.entity_id
_entity_poly.type
_entity_poly.pdbx_seq_one_letter_code
_entity_poly.pdbx_strand_id
1 'polypeptide(L)'
;MENKKIIAMMLTLSMLAAAFAGCLGGDDEPEPEPEDVPGCMDATANNYNADATSDDGSCTYDPTWSLTPAAGVSAVWVPSDWDPIIPNLNAGDMCDAILSAMTKTDERDQVVDFTRGYYTSSQGVIGASGAAVITDVSELNAAGTTIALASGTTSDIYANNNLALATIQAYTDWPSVILAINNGDADYALGDAPVLALEGALMTTFSDETFGLAIREDSDELEDALNVAITALVDSGDYDSIFEAWFDGTVVLTDDRNADTATAYPAATEGSTLTGVLESGELSFCNDPFYPPFENINADGNMEGFDVDVGQAIAEEIAAHYMGIANPAWTGGTSVGGCTDSTAANHNAAANVDDGSCVSYKIGLLNPLTGPIAVYAPPFTWAAQAAIDDLNAMGGNFELVEADSGCDGGVAGPAAQSLVDAGVVGVAGAACSGASMAANAVLNAAGVVQVSYASTNPGLSDTAAYPGFWRVVPSDAIQGPAMSDMVGAAGVGNPALIHMTNDYGSGLADSFAAAWGGEEFLCTKIGYADDQTDFAAEAQAIADAGCDSVVMVSYSADGAAILETMAYLNISLPTFGADGIADSAFLEDFSVPAIANGVQATKPRAGSSSGDFNDRCAADEGCAGGIYTGETYDAVMMIGHAAMMEGGANMASHLNMVGDDYAGASGDHTFLDNGDVAGAGYDICSFTALSSTDIYFNCMEWWSAIDGIQDTPFNGATVK
;
A
#
# COMPACT_ATOMS: atom_id res chain seq x y z
N MET A 1 -11.77 51.41 34.07
CA MET A 1 -10.53 50.67 33.82
C MET A 1 -9.97 51.20 32.50
N GLU A 2 -9.48 52.44 32.49
CA GLU A 2 -8.04 52.78 32.47
C GLU A 2 -7.25 51.96 31.43
N ASN A 3 -7.07 52.52 30.21
CA ASN A 3 -5.88 53.28 29.73
C ASN A 3 -4.71 52.32 29.37
N LYS A 4 -4.04 52.37 28.22
CA LYS A 4 -3.90 53.35 27.11
C LYS A 4 -2.96 52.67 26.07
N LYS A 5 -3.06 52.88 24.76
CA LYS A 5 -2.34 53.92 23.98
C LYS A 5 -2.68 53.75 22.46
N ILE A 6 -3.25 54.74 21.76
CA ILE A 6 -2.60 55.88 21.03
C ILE A 6 -2.13 55.40 19.63
N ILE A 7 -2.37 56.04 18.46
CA ILE A 7 -2.89 57.36 18.04
C ILE A 7 -3.38 57.21 16.59
N ALA A 8 -4.54 57.79 16.25
CA ALA A 8 -4.95 58.11 14.88
C ALA A 8 -4.64 59.60 14.62
N MET A 9 -3.98 59.89 13.50
CA MET A 9 -3.55 61.24 13.14
C MET A 9 -4.48 61.83 12.08
N MET A 10 -5.03 63.00 12.41
CA MET A 10 -5.96 63.83 11.66
C MET A 10 -5.26 64.70 10.61
N LEU A 11 -5.99 64.92 9.50
CA LEU A 11 -6.18 66.16 8.72
C LEU A 11 -4.98 67.06 8.37
N THR A 12 -4.80 67.23 7.06
CA THR A 12 -4.50 68.51 6.38
C THR A 12 -5.27 68.49 5.05
N LEU A 13 -6.42 69.17 4.90
CA LEU A 13 -6.63 70.62 4.71
C LEU A 13 -5.88 71.20 3.50
N SER A 14 -6.55 71.34 2.34
CA SER A 14 -6.72 72.61 1.60
C SER A 14 -7.23 72.41 0.16
N MET A 15 -8.52 72.69 -0.07
CA MET A 15 -9.00 73.31 -1.32
C MET A 15 -8.95 74.84 -1.12
N LEU A 16 -8.31 75.60 -2.02
CA LEU A 16 -8.89 76.82 -2.67
C LEU A 16 -7.89 77.53 -3.61
N ALA A 17 -8.45 77.99 -4.73
CA ALA A 17 -8.09 79.17 -5.54
C ALA A 17 -7.05 79.04 -6.67
N ALA A 18 -7.55 78.99 -7.91
CA ALA A 18 -7.37 80.09 -8.87
C ALA A 18 -8.36 79.94 -10.04
N ALA A 19 -9.28 80.89 -10.17
CA ALA A 19 -9.99 81.14 -11.41
C ALA A 19 -9.15 82.12 -12.25
N PHE A 20 -8.81 81.78 -13.49
CA PHE A 20 -8.57 82.75 -14.55
C PHE A 20 -8.89 82.14 -15.92
N ALA A 21 -9.65 82.90 -16.70
CA ALA A 21 -10.08 82.60 -18.06
C ALA A 21 -8.93 82.66 -19.07
N GLY A 22 -9.02 81.88 -20.15
CA GLY A 22 -8.22 82.12 -21.35
C GLY A 22 -8.24 80.99 -22.39
N CYS A 23 -9.02 81.21 -23.45
CA CYS A 23 -8.81 80.80 -24.86
C CYS A 23 -7.89 79.61 -25.22
N LEU A 24 -8.48 78.73 -26.06
CA LEU A 24 -7.95 78.18 -27.32
C LEU A 24 -6.66 77.32 -27.29
N GLY A 25 -6.81 76.09 -27.81
CA GLY A 25 -5.73 75.35 -28.47
C GLY A 25 -5.40 74.03 -27.77
N GLY A 26 -5.42 72.94 -28.55
CA GLY A 26 -5.17 71.58 -28.08
C GLY A 26 -3.72 71.33 -27.67
N ASP A 27 -3.51 70.22 -26.97
CA ASP A 27 -2.61 69.13 -27.34
C ASP A 27 -2.80 67.97 -26.32
N ASP A 28 -2.44 66.78 -26.77
CA ASP A 28 -2.76 65.45 -26.23
C ASP A 28 -2.29 65.15 -24.78
N GLU A 29 -3.16 64.51 -24.00
CA GLU A 29 -2.82 63.68 -22.83
C GLU A 29 -3.53 62.33 -23.02
N PRO A 30 -2.83 61.17 -22.96
CA PRO A 30 -3.48 59.87 -23.05
C PRO A 30 -4.31 59.60 -21.80
N GLU A 31 -5.55 59.16 -21.97
CA GLU A 31 -6.37 58.64 -20.87
C GLU A 31 -5.65 57.45 -20.20
N PRO A 32 -5.68 57.33 -18.85
CA PRO A 32 -5.13 56.15 -18.20
C PRO A 32 -5.91 54.91 -18.66
N GLU A 33 -5.19 53.94 -19.23
CA GLU A 33 -5.73 52.61 -19.51
C GLU A 33 -6.41 52.06 -18.24
N PRO A 34 -7.62 51.48 -18.33
CA PRO A 34 -8.31 50.96 -17.15
C PRO A 34 -7.42 49.94 -16.45
N GLU A 35 -7.20 50.12 -15.14
CA GLU A 35 -6.42 49.19 -14.34
C GLU A 35 -7.10 47.82 -14.36
N ASP A 36 -6.32 46.80 -14.72
CA ASP A 36 -6.78 45.44 -14.74
C ASP A 36 -7.07 44.98 -13.31
N VAL A 37 -8.29 44.51 -13.03
CA VAL A 37 -8.71 43.93 -11.76
C VAL A 37 -8.58 42.41 -11.90
N PRO A 38 -7.50 41.80 -11.37
CA PRO A 38 -7.31 40.36 -11.45
C PRO A 38 -8.27 39.66 -10.48
N GLY A 39 -8.91 38.59 -10.93
CA GLY A 39 -9.75 37.75 -10.08
C GLY A 39 -10.56 36.74 -10.89
N CYS A 40 -11.17 35.77 -10.21
CA CYS A 40 -11.96 34.75 -10.86
C CYS A 40 -13.15 35.35 -11.65
N MET A 41 -13.17 35.17 -12.97
CA MET A 41 -14.23 35.65 -13.86
C MET A 41 -15.37 34.64 -14.08
N ASP A 42 -15.24 33.40 -13.58
CA ASP A 42 -16.25 32.36 -13.70
C ASP A 42 -17.36 32.55 -12.65
N ALA A 43 -18.57 32.84 -13.13
CA ALA A 43 -19.75 33.04 -12.29
C ALA A 43 -20.19 31.80 -11.48
N THR A 44 -19.62 30.64 -11.76
CA THR A 44 -19.90 29.37 -11.06
C THR A 44 -18.89 29.04 -9.96
N ALA A 45 -17.79 29.79 -9.85
CA ALA A 45 -16.78 29.59 -8.81
C ALA A 45 -17.19 30.21 -7.46
N ASN A 46 -16.74 29.60 -6.36
CA ASN A 46 -17.00 30.05 -4.99
C ASN A 46 -16.46 31.46 -4.69
N ASN A 47 -15.42 31.87 -5.41
CA ASN A 47 -14.78 33.17 -5.27
C ASN A 47 -14.91 34.05 -6.53
N TYR A 48 -15.99 33.85 -7.30
CA TYR A 48 -16.34 34.70 -8.43
C TYR A 48 -16.28 36.20 -8.07
N ASN A 49 -15.57 36.98 -8.88
CA ASN A 49 -15.48 38.43 -8.76
C ASN A 49 -16.11 39.11 -9.98
N ALA A 50 -17.29 39.68 -9.79
CA ALA A 50 -18.02 40.39 -10.85
C ALA A 50 -17.34 41.67 -11.36
N ASP A 51 -16.38 42.21 -10.58
CA ASP A 51 -15.59 43.39 -10.93
C ASP A 51 -14.24 43.02 -11.58
N ALA A 52 -13.91 41.73 -11.68
CA ALA A 52 -12.69 41.28 -12.35
C ALA A 52 -12.74 41.56 -13.85
N THR A 53 -11.66 42.13 -14.38
CA THR A 53 -11.49 42.44 -15.80
C THR A 53 -10.51 41.50 -16.50
N SER A 54 -9.80 40.67 -15.72
CA SER A 54 -8.87 39.63 -16.20
C SER A 54 -8.83 38.47 -15.22
N ASP A 55 -8.84 37.26 -15.76
CA ASP A 55 -8.81 36.02 -14.99
C ASP A 55 -7.37 35.73 -14.54
N ASP A 56 -7.17 35.67 -13.23
CA ASP A 56 -5.87 35.42 -12.60
C ASP A 56 -5.66 33.95 -12.22
N GLY A 57 -6.59 33.07 -12.58
CA GLY A 57 -6.54 31.64 -12.25
C GLY A 57 -6.85 31.35 -10.79
N SER A 58 -7.39 32.31 -10.03
CA SER A 58 -7.73 32.14 -8.61
C SER A 58 -9.04 31.38 -8.38
N CYS A 59 -9.80 31.00 -9.41
CA CYS A 59 -11.10 30.35 -9.26
C CYS A 59 -11.04 29.11 -8.36
N THR A 60 -11.80 29.14 -7.28
CA THR A 60 -11.98 28.02 -6.36
C THR A 60 -13.38 27.46 -6.55
N TYR A 61 -13.50 26.15 -6.63
CA TYR A 61 -14.77 25.44 -6.71
C TYR A 61 -14.87 24.51 -5.50
N ASP A 62 -16.09 24.16 -5.12
CA ASP A 62 -16.28 23.04 -4.19
C ASP A 62 -15.70 21.78 -4.86
N PRO A 63 -15.05 20.88 -4.10
CA PRO A 63 -14.58 19.63 -4.67
C PRO A 63 -15.77 18.90 -5.28
N THR A 64 -15.69 18.59 -6.57
CA THR A 64 -16.67 17.72 -7.21
C THR A 64 -16.45 16.32 -6.66
N TRP A 65 -17.43 15.77 -5.93
CA TRP A 65 -17.39 14.38 -5.53
C TRP A 65 -17.24 13.49 -6.77
N SER A 66 -16.35 12.52 -6.66
CA SER A 66 -16.17 11.46 -7.63
C SER A 66 -16.13 10.13 -6.90
N LEU A 67 -16.93 9.17 -7.37
CA LEU A 67 -16.89 7.79 -6.87
C LEU A 67 -15.45 7.28 -6.87
N THR A 68 -15.00 6.79 -5.72
CA THR A 68 -13.72 6.08 -5.59
C THR A 68 -14.05 4.61 -5.36
N PRO A 69 -14.25 3.83 -6.43
CA PRO A 69 -14.70 2.45 -6.28
C PRO A 69 -13.61 1.59 -5.61
N ALA A 70 -14.05 0.64 -4.79
CA ALA A 70 -13.20 -0.42 -4.27
C ALA A 70 -12.63 -1.29 -5.40
N ALA A 71 -11.71 -2.21 -5.05
CA ALA A 71 -11.09 -3.12 -6.00
C ALA A 71 -12.02 -4.25 -6.49
N GLY A 72 -13.17 -4.45 -5.83
CA GLY A 72 -14.17 -5.49 -6.08
C GLY A 72 -15.44 -5.22 -5.25
N VAL A 73 -16.52 -5.97 -5.49
CA VAL A 73 -17.68 -6.04 -4.60
C VAL A 73 -17.88 -7.49 -4.18
N SER A 74 -17.96 -7.74 -2.88
CA SER A 74 -18.19 -9.06 -2.29
C SER A 74 -19.50 -9.09 -1.52
N ALA A 75 -20.21 -10.23 -1.58
CA ALA A 75 -21.40 -10.46 -0.77
C ALA A 75 -21.02 -10.75 0.68
N VAL A 76 -21.57 -9.97 1.62
CA VAL A 76 -21.35 -10.12 3.06
C VAL A 76 -22.65 -10.60 3.71
N TRP A 77 -22.59 -11.64 4.54
CA TRP A 77 -23.78 -12.23 5.16
C TRP A 77 -23.94 -11.78 6.60
N VAL A 78 -25.11 -11.21 6.93
CA VAL A 78 -25.43 -10.65 8.23
C VAL A 78 -26.60 -11.42 8.84
N PRO A 79 -26.33 -12.37 9.76
CA PRO A 79 -27.39 -13.15 10.40
C PRO A 79 -28.37 -12.27 11.18
N SER A 80 -29.67 -12.49 10.95
CA SER A 80 -30.77 -11.86 11.66
C SER A 80 -31.90 -12.87 11.85
N ASP A 81 -32.52 -12.88 13.03
CA ASP A 81 -33.78 -13.60 13.22
C ASP A 81 -34.84 -13.06 12.24
N TRP A 82 -35.75 -13.92 11.77
CA TRP A 82 -36.82 -13.57 10.82
C TRP A 82 -37.71 -12.41 11.29
N ASP A 83 -38.26 -12.48 12.50
CA ASP A 83 -39.21 -11.49 13.01
C ASP A 83 -38.67 -10.03 12.96
N PRO A 84 -37.41 -9.74 13.38
CA PRO A 84 -36.83 -8.40 13.30
C PRO A 84 -36.12 -8.07 11.98
N ILE A 85 -36.10 -8.94 10.96
CA ILE A 85 -35.24 -8.75 9.78
C ILE A 85 -35.53 -7.46 8.99
N ILE A 86 -36.81 -7.11 8.77
CA ILE A 86 -37.23 -5.85 8.13
C ILE A 86 -36.90 -4.62 9.01
N PRO A 87 -37.24 -4.60 10.32
CA PRO A 87 -36.78 -3.56 11.22
C PRO A 87 -35.24 -3.36 11.24
N ASN A 88 -34.47 -4.45 11.13
CA ASN A 88 -33.01 -4.41 11.11
C ASN A 88 -32.49 -3.77 9.81
N LEU A 89 -33.04 -4.13 8.66
CA LEU A 89 -32.76 -3.46 7.38
C LEU A 89 -33.05 -1.95 7.46
N ASN A 90 -34.25 -1.59 7.94
CA ASN A 90 -34.70 -0.20 8.02
C ASN A 90 -33.97 0.64 9.08
N ALA A 91 -33.23 0.00 9.99
CA ALA A 91 -32.34 0.72 10.90
C ALA A 91 -31.11 1.31 10.17
N GLY A 92 -30.78 0.81 8.97
CA GLY A 92 -29.78 1.37 8.06
C GLY A 92 -28.32 0.95 8.31
N ASP A 93 -28.00 0.44 9.51
CA ASP A 93 -26.61 0.15 9.90
C ASP A 93 -26.22 -1.34 9.80
N MET A 94 -27.19 -2.24 9.53
CA MET A 94 -26.94 -3.70 9.59
C MET A 94 -26.64 -4.33 8.24
N CYS A 95 -27.37 -3.96 7.19
CA CYS A 95 -27.26 -4.55 5.86
C CYS A 95 -27.85 -3.61 4.81
N ASP A 96 -27.53 -3.87 3.55
CA ASP A 96 -27.96 -3.07 2.40
C ASP A 96 -29.27 -3.62 1.80
N ALA A 97 -29.44 -4.94 1.84
CA ALA A 97 -30.64 -5.64 1.38
C ALA A 97 -30.92 -6.89 2.23
N ILE A 98 -32.13 -7.45 2.13
CA ILE A 98 -32.48 -8.76 2.70
C ILE A 98 -32.53 -9.78 1.56
N LEU A 99 -31.83 -10.90 1.74
CA LEU A 99 -31.86 -12.05 0.85
C LEU A 99 -32.03 -13.31 1.71
N SER A 100 -33.29 -13.72 1.89
CA SER A 100 -33.71 -14.75 2.83
C SER A 100 -35.11 -15.29 2.48
N ALA A 101 -35.27 -15.82 1.27
CA ALA A 101 -36.52 -16.39 0.74
C ALA A 101 -37.77 -15.51 0.96
N MET A 102 -37.62 -14.18 0.88
CA MET A 102 -38.68 -13.27 1.32
C MET A 102 -39.79 -13.15 0.28
N THR A 103 -40.97 -13.70 0.58
CA THR A 103 -42.17 -13.46 -0.23
C THR A 103 -42.53 -11.98 -0.31
N LYS A 104 -42.69 -11.49 -1.53
CA LYS A 104 -43.22 -10.16 -1.85
C LYS A 104 -44.70 -10.10 -1.47
N THR A 105 -45.08 -9.16 -0.60
CA THR A 105 -46.48 -8.97 -0.18
C THR A 105 -46.82 -7.48 -0.11
N ASP A 106 -48.07 -7.11 -0.41
CA ASP A 106 -48.56 -5.74 -0.33
C ASP A 106 -48.36 -5.07 1.05
N GLU A 107 -48.20 -5.85 2.12
CA GLU A 107 -47.95 -5.34 3.47
C GLU A 107 -46.47 -5.06 3.72
N ARG A 108 -45.57 -5.89 3.17
CA ARG A 108 -44.11 -5.64 3.23
C ARG A 108 -43.71 -4.49 2.30
N ASP A 109 -44.33 -4.41 1.14
CA ASP A 109 -44.14 -3.36 0.12
C ASP A 109 -44.54 -1.93 0.61
N GLN A 110 -45.11 -1.82 1.81
CA GLN A 110 -45.41 -0.53 2.47
C GLN A 110 -44.28 -0.02 3.36
N VAL A 111 -43.23 -0.82 3.57
CA VAL A 111 -42.14 -0.51 4.50
C VAL A 111 -40.74 -0.85 3.97
N VAL A 112 -40.67 -1.56 2.84
CA VAL A 112 -39.46 -1.90 2.08
C VAL A 112 -39.85 -1.95 0.62
N ASP A 113 -38.91 -1.63 -0.27
CA ASP A 113 -39.05 -1.88 -1.70
C ASP A 113 -38.55 -3.29 -2.04
N PHE A 114 -39.04 -3.85 -3.16
CA PHE A 114 -38.64 -5.15 -3.64
C PHE A 114 -38.10 -5.10 -5.05
N THR A 115 -36.95 -5.76 -5.25
CA THR A 115 -36.47 -6.07 -6.60
C THR A 115 -37.50 -6.90 -7.38
N ARG A 116 -37.25 -7.05 -8.69
CA ARG A 116 -37.79 -8.16 -9.48
C ARG A 116 -37.57 -9.48 -8.75
N GLY A 117 -38.46 -10.42 -9.01
CA GLY A 117 -38.37 -11.75 -8.43
C GLY A 117 -37.06 -12.43 -8.78
N TYR A 118 -36.49 -13.15 -7.82
CA TYR A 118 -35.34 -14.04 -8.03
C TYR A 118 -35.72 -15.51 -7.82
N TYR A 119 -36.88 -15.82 -7.25
CA TYR A 119 -37.42 -17.18 -7.16
C TYR A 119 -38.96 -17.17 -7.15
N THR A 120 -39.59 -18.23 -7.63
CA THR A 120 -41.04 -18.44 -7.46
C THR A 120 -41.27 -19.74 -6.69
N SER A 121 -41.82 -19.61 -5.50
CA SER A 121 -42.13 -20.71 -4.58
C SER A 121 -43.62 -21.04 -4.60
N SER A 122 -43.97 -22.12 -3.90
CA SER A 122 -45.34 -22.37 -3.44
C SER A 122 -45.29 -22.76 -1.97
N GLN A 123 -46.32 -22.45 -1.20
CA GLN A 123 -46.45 -22.97 0.16
C GLN A 123 -46.88 -24.45 0.11
N GLY A 124 -46.44 -25.24 1.08
CA GLY A 124 -46.63 -26.68 1.13
C GLY A 124 -47.21 -27.17 2.45
N VAL A 125 -47.59 -28.45 2.46
CA VAL A 125 -47.96 -29.17 3.69
C VAL A 125 -47.24 -30.50 3.76
N ILE A 126 -46.60 -30.77 4.91
CA ILE A 126 -46.20 -32.13 5.32
C ILE A 126 -46.97 -32.54 6.58
N GLY A 127 -47.09 -33.85 6.80
CA GLY A 127 -47.70 -34.40 8.01
C GLY A 127 -46.70 -35.18 8.85
N ALA A 128 -46.91 -35.19 10.17
CA ALA A 128 -46.17 -36.03 11.09
C ALA A 128 -46.38 -37.54 10.78
N SER A 129 -45.56 -38.39 11.38
CA SER A 129 -45.65 -39.83 11.17
C SER A 129 -47.03 -40.37 11.55
N GLY A 130 -47.75 -40.93 10.57
CA GLY A 130 -49.11 -41.45 10.77
C GLY A 130 -50.23 -40.41 10.66
N ALA A 131 -49.91 -39.15 10.31
CA ALA A 131 -50.90 -38.14 9.98
C ALA A 131 -51.80 -38.59 8.81
N ALA A 132 -53.05 -38.13 8.83
CA ALA A 132 -53.97 -38.43 7.73
C ALA A 132 -53.50 -37.70 6.46
N VAL A 133 -53.51 -38.41 5.33
CA VAL A 133 -53.20 -37.79 4.03
C VAL A 133 -54.31 -36.83 3.65
N ILE A 134 -53.96 -35.58 3.35
CA ILE A 134 -54.85 -34.57 2.81
C ILE A 134 -54.59 -34.37 1.31
N THR A 135 -55.56 -33.82 0.59
CA THR A 135 -55.39 -33.42 -0.81
C THR A 135 -55.46 -31.91 -1.03
N ASP A 136 -56.05 -31.18 -0.08
CA ASP A 136 -56.19 -29.74 -0.11
C ASP A 136 -55.93 -29.14 1.28
N VAL A 137 -55.24 -28.00 1.35
CA VAL A 137 -54.85 -27.36 2.61
C VAL A 137 -56.07 -26.98 3.47
N SER A 138 -57.24 -26.73 2.86
CA SER A 138 -58.47 -26.42 3.60
C SER A 138 -58.99 -27.58 4.45
N GLU A 139 -58.57 -28.83 4.16
CA GLU A 139 -58.89 -30.00 4.99
C GLU A 139 -58.28 -29.91 6.39
N LEU A 140 -57.23 -29.11 6.57
CA LEU A 140 -56.62 -28.85 7.88
C LEU A 140 -57.48 -27.99 8.80
N ASN A 141 -58.52 -27.32 8.28
CA ASN A 141 -59.45 -26.51 9.06
C ASN A 141 -60.42 -27.40 9.85
N ALA A 142 -59.89 -28.19 10.77
CA ALA A 142 -60.61 -29.20 11.54
C ALA A 142 -60.27 -29.11 13.02
N ALA A 143 -61.31 -29.27 13.87
CA ALA A 143 -61.14 -29.23 15.31
C ALA A 143 -60.27 -30.41 15.79
N GLY A 144 -59.22 -30.08 16.55
CA GLY A 144 -58.26 -31.06 17.06
C GLY A 144 -57.03 -31.28 16.19
N THR A 145 -56.97 -30.67 14.99
CA THR A 145 -55.75 -30.60 14.17
C THR A 145 -54.79 -29.56 14.74
N THR A 146 -53.52 -29.92 14.87
CA THR A 146 -52.43 -29.05 15.31
C THR A 146 -51.46 -28.79 14.16
N ILE A 147 -51.06 -27.53 13.97
CA ILE A 147 -50.25 -27.10 12.83
C ILE A 147 -49.03 -26.33 13.33
N ALA A 148 -47.83 -26.76 12.97
CA ALA A 148 -46.59 -26.05 13.23
C ALA A 148 -46.19 -25.19 12.03
N LEU A 149 -45.70 -23.97 12.27
CA LEU A 149 -45.19 -23.08 11.23
C LEU A 149 -44.27 -22.01 11.84
N ALA A 150 -43.50 -21.32 11.00
CA ALA A 150 -42.69 -20.19 11.45
C ALA A 150 -43.53 -18.91 11.54
N SER A 151 -43.41 -18.20 12.66
CA SER A 151 -44.06 -16.93 12.97
C SER A 151 -43.75 -15.88 11.91
N GLY A 152 -44.72 -15.05 11.54
CA GLY A 152 -44.49 -13.91 10.64
C GLY A 152 -44.24 -14.29 9.17
N THR A 153 -44.35 -15.56 8.81
CA THR A 153 -44.29 -16.03 7.42
C THR A 153 -45.65 -15.94 6.73
N THR A 154 -45.68 -16.05 5.39
CA THR A 154 -46.94 -16.12 4.62
C THR A 154 -47.78 -17.34 4.99
N SER A 155 -47.13 -18.43 5.41
CA SER A 155 -47.79 -19.62 5.95
C SER A 155 -48.55 -19.35 7.26
N ASP A 156 -47.98 -18.55 8.18
CA ASP A 156 -48.62 -18.09 9.42
C ASP A 156 -49.87 -17.25 9.11
N ILE A 157 -49.71 -16.29 8.20
CA ILE A 157 -50.79 -15.40 7.75
C ILE A 157 -51.92 -16.22 7.12
N TYR A 158 -51.59 -17.17 6.24
CA TYR A 158 -52.58 -18.05 5.61
C TYR A 158 -53.33 -18.87 6.66
N ALA A 159 -52.62 -19.50 7.60
CA ALA A 159 -53.19 -20.37 8.60
C ALA A 159 -54.17 -19.62 9.52
N ASN A 160 -53.78 -18.44 10.01
CA ASN A 160 -54.64 -17.61 10.85
C ASN A 160 -55.90 -17.11 10.11
N ASN A 161 -55.80 -16.84 8.81
CA ASN A 161 -56.92 -16.36 8.01
C ASN A 161 -57.90 -17.46 7.57
N ASN A 162 -57.41 -18.70 7.37
CA ASN A 162 -58.18 -19.73 6.68
C ASN A 162 -58.45 -21.00 7.52
N LEU A 163 -57.66 -21.26 8.57
CA LEU A 163 -57.67 -22.52 9.34
C LEU A 163 -58.15 -22.32 10.80
N ALA A 164 -59.17 -21.48 11.00
CA ALA A 164 -59.64 -21.06 12.31
C ALA A 164 -60.12 -22.17 13.28
N LEU A 165 -60.37 -23.39 12.80
CA LEU A 165 -60.71 -24.55 13.63
C LEU A 165 -59.49 -25.37 14.08
N ALA A 166 -58.33 -25.19 13.44
CA ALA A 166 -57.07 -25.82 13.83
C ALA A 166 -56.41 -25.05 14.99
N THR A 167 -55.47 -25.70 15.66
CA THR A 167 -54.59 -25.07 16.65
C THR A 167 -53.25 -24.74 15.98
N ILE A 168 -52.98 -23.45 15.78
CA ILE A 168 -51.72 -22.98 15.19
C ILE A 168 -50.65 -22.86 16.28
N GLN A 169 -49.49 -23.45 16.02
CA GLN A 169 -48.28 -23.39 16.84
C GLN A 169 -47.22 -22.64 16.03
N ALA A 170 -47.11 -21.33 16.27
CA ALA A 170 -46.11 -20.49 15.62
C ALA A 170 -44.79 -20.54 16.41
N TYR A 171 -43.70 -20.81 15.70
CA TYR A 171 -42.33 -20.88 16.23
C TYR A 171 -41.48 -19.73 15.69
N THR A 172 -40.48 -19.29 16.44
CA THR A 172 -39.59 -18.19 16.05
C THR A 172 -38.52 -18.59 15.04
N ASP A 173 -38.26 -19.90 14.91
CA ASP A 173 -37.21 -20.45 14.05
C ASP A 173 -37.70 -21.74 13.38
N TRP A 174 -37.21 -21.99 12.15
CA TRP A 174 -37.60 -23.15 11.37
C TRP A 174 -37.20 -24.50 12.00
N PRO A 175 -36.01 -24.68 12.61
CA PRO A 175 -35.65 -25.92 13.30
C PRO A 175 -36.68 -26.35 14.36
N SER A 176 -37.28 -25.40 15.08
CA SER A 176 -38.34 -25.68 16.05
C SER A 176 -39.64 -26.20 15.42
N VAL A 177 -40.00 -25.74 14.21
CA VAL A 177 -41.14 -26.25 13.43
C VAL A 177 -40.93 -27.73 13.10
N ILE A 178 -39.75 -28.07 12.60
CA ILE A 178 -39.39 -29.44 12.21
C ILE A 178 -39.33 -30.36 13.43
N LEU A 179 -38.80 -29.88 14.57
CA LEU A 179 -38.78 -30.63 15.82
C LEU A 179 -40.20 -30.96 16.30
N ALA A 180 -41.14 -30.02 16.20
CA ALA A 180 -42.54 -30.23 16.60
C ALA A 180 -43.21 -31.35 15.79
N ILE A 181 -42.98 -31.40 14.47
CA ILE A 181 -43.49 -32.45 13.60
C ILE A 181 -42.85 -33.80 13.90
N ASN A 182 -41.53 -33.83 14.06
CA ASN A 182 -40.80 -35.07 14.32
C ASN A 182 -41.16 -35.69 15.66
N ASN A 183 -41.45 -34.88 16.68
CA ASN A 183 -41.92 -35.35 17.98
C ASN A 183 -43.40 -35.73 18.00
N GLY A 184 -44.17 -35.33 16.99
CA GLY A 184 -45.63 -35.46 16.96
C GLY A 184 -46.34 -34.48 17.90
N ASP A 185 -45.69 -33.35 18.22
CA ASP A 185 -46.28 -32.23 18.98
C ASP A 185 -47.24 -31.40 18.11
N ALA A 186 -47.07 -31.47 16.78
CA ALA A 186 -48.00 -30.99 15.77
C ALA A 186 -48.33 -32.09 14.74
N ASP A 187 -49.55 -32.07 14.18
CA ASP A 187 -50.00 -33.04 13.18
C ASP A 187 -49.45 -32.73 11.77
N TYR A 188 -49.34 -31.44 11.44
CA TYR A 188 -48.91 -30.94 10.11
C TYR A 188 -48.01 -29.72 10.21
N ALA A 189 -47.12 -29.53 9.25
CA ALA A 189 -46.35 -28.30 9.09
C ALA A 189 -46.66 -27.60 7.77
N LEU A 190 -46.70 -26.28 7.83
CA LEU A 190 -46.85 -25.38 6.68
C LEU A 190 -45.57 -24.52 6.56
N GLY A 191 -45.21 -24.20 5.32
CA GLY A 191 -44.02 -23.42 4.97
C GLY A 191 -43.68 -23.61 3.50
N ASP A 192 -42.55 -23.09 3.05
CA ASP A 192 -42.15 -23.17 1.65
C ASP A 192 -42.01 -24.63 1.19
N ALA A 193 -42.61 -24.96 0.06
CA ALA A 193 -42.63 -26.32 -0.46
C ALA A 193 -41.22 -26.91 -0.66
N PRO A 194 -40.22 -26.17 -1.18
CA PRO A 194 -38.86 -26.70 -1.30
C PRO A 194 -38.21 -27.05 0.04
N VAL A 195 -38.45 -26.22 1.08
CA VAL A 195 -37.91 -26.43 2.43
C VAL A 195 -38.59 -27.65 3.07
N LEU A 196 -39.91 -27.71 2.99
CA LEU A 196 -40.69 -28.85 3.49
C LEU A 196 -40.36 -30.17 2.77
N ALA A 197 -40.01 -30.12 1.48
CA ALA A 197 -39.65 -31.29 0.69
C ALA A 197 -38.35 -31.96 1.15
N LEU A 198 -37.46 -31.22 1.83
CA LEU A 198 -36.27 -31.79 2.47
C LEU A 198 -36.61 -32.67 3.67
N GLU A 199 -37.73 -32.36 4.34
CA GLU A 199 -38.14 -32.97 5.61
C GLU A 199 -39.16 -34.10 5.42
N GLY A 200 -39.94 -34.07 4.34
CA GLY A 200 -40.95 -35.09 4.08
C GLY A 200 -41.63 -34.98 2.72
N ALA A 201 -42.48 -35.97 2.43
CA ALA A 201 -43.29 -35.95 1.22
C ALA A 201 -44.39 -34.88 1.33
N LEU A 202 -44.34 -33.89 0.45
CA LEU A 202 -45.39 -32.89 0.29
C LEU A 202 -46.73 -33.57 0.01
N MET A 203 -47.75 -33.28 0.83
CA MET A 203 -49.11 -33.80 0.67
C MET A 203 -49.89 -32.98 -0.35
N THR A 204 -49.73 -31.66 -0.31
CA THR A 204 -50.36 -30.69 -1.22
C THR A 204 -49.55 -29.39 -1.19
N THR A 205 -49.73 -28.57 -2.21
CA THR A 205 -49.20 -27.20 -2.27
C THR A 205 -50.34 -26.20 -2.43
N PHE A 206 -50.12 -24.97 -1.99
CA PHE A 206 -51.07 -23.87 -2.04
C PHE A 206 -50.29 -22.55 -2.10
N SER A 207 -50.91 -21.48 -2.58
CA SER A 207 -50.29 -20.14 -2.65
C SER A 207 -48.99 -20.12 -3.46
N ASP A 208 -49.06 -19.74 -4.74
CA ASP A 208 -47.86 -19.43 -5.51
C ASP A 208 -47.33 -18.06 -5.09
N GLU A 209 -46.03 -17.98 -4.83
CA GLU A 209 -45.37 -16.83 -4.19
C GLU A 209 -44.09 -16.45 -4.94
N THR A 210 -43.79 -15.16 -5.02
CA THR A 210 -42.56 -14.65 -5.63
C THR A 210 -41.65 -14.09 -4.55
N PHE A 211 -40.38 -14.51 -4.54
CA PHE A 211 -39.36 -13.97 -3.64
C PHE A 211 -38.63 -12.81 -4.31
N GLY A 212 -38.39 -11.74 -3.57
CA GLY A 212 -37.60 -10.59 -3.99
C GLY A 212 -36.60 -10.19 -2.90
N LEU A 213 -35.53 -9.50 -3.29
CA LEU A 213 -34.67 -8.85 -2.31
C LEU A 213 -35.42 -7.64 -1.76
N ALA A 214 -35.52 -7.54 -0.43
CA ALA A 214 -36.10 -6.36 0.21
C ALA A 214 -35.02 -5.31 0.49
N ILE A 215 -35.32 -4.06 0.21
CA ILE A 215 -34.39 -2.93 0.26
C ILE A 215 -35.10 -1.75 0.93
N ARG A 216 -34.35 -0.84 1.55
CA ARG A 216 -34.95 0.37 2.14
C ARG A 216 -35.60 1.25 1.07
N GLU A 217 -36.73 1.88 1.42
CA GLU A 217 -37.49 2.80 0.55
C GLU A 217 -36.73 4.07 0.10
N ASP A 218 -35.52 4.28 0.62
CA ASP A 218 -34.65 5.41 0.27
C ASP A 218 -33.43 5.02 -0.56
N SER A 219 -33.41 3.78 -1.07
CA SER A 219 -32.25 3.15 -1.71
C SER A 219 -32.52 2.74 -3.16
N ASP A 220 -33.31 3.54 -3.89
CA ASP A 220 -33.70 3.33 -5.30
C ASP A 220 -32.52 2.96 -6.22
N GLU A 221 -31.36 3.61 -6.04
CA GLU A 221 -30.16 3.34 -6.86
C GLU A 221 -29.62 1.91 -6.64
N LEU A 222 -29.66 1.42 -5.40
CA LEU A 222 -29.25 0.05 -5.11
C LEU A 222 -30.29 -0.93 -5.65
N GLU A 223 -31.59 -0.64 -5.49
CA GLU A 223 -32.66 -1.46 -6.08
C GLU A 223 -32.51 -1.59 -7.59
N ASP A 224 -32.29 -0.48 -8.30
CA ASP A 224 -32.08 -0.47 -9.75
C ASP A 224 -30.85 -1.30 -10.15
N ALA A 225 -29.74 -1.17 -9.42
CA ALA A 225 -28.54 -1.97 -9.67
C ALA A 225 -28.79 -3.48 -9.47
N LEU A 226 -29.48 -3.85 -8.39
CA LEU A 226 -29.85 -5.25 -8.09
C LEU A 226 -30.83 -5.81 -9.13
N ASN A 227 -31.82 -5.03 -9.55
CA ASN A 227 -32.77 -5.41 -10.61
C ASN A 227 -32.07 -5.77 -11.92
N VAL A 228 -31.07 -4.96 -12.29
CA VAL A 228 -30.28 -5.16 -13.50
C VAL A 228 -29.34 -6.36 -13.35
N ALA A 229 -28.69 -6.52 -12.20
CA ALA A 229 -27.83 -7.67 -11.90
C ALA A 229 -28.62 -9.00 -11.96
N ILE A 230 -29.77 -9.10 -11.30
CA ILE A 230 -30.63 -10.30 -11.35
C ILE A 230 -31.08 -10.58 -12.79
N THR A 231 -31.34 -9.54 -13.59
CA THR A 231 -31.65 -9.70 -15.02
C THR A 231 -30.46 -10.24 -15.81
N ALA A 232 -29.25 -9.73 -15.56
CA ALA A 232 -28.03 -10.19 -16.21
C ALA A 232 -27.75 -11.68 -15.93
N LEU A 233 -27.91 -12.12 -14.67
CA LEU A 233 -27.74 -13.53 -14.27
C LEU A 233 -28.72 -14.47 -14.99
N VAL A 234 -29.96 -14.03 -15.17
CA VAL A 234 -30.97 -14.79 -15.92
C VAL A 234 -30.64 -14.83 -17.41
N ASP A 235 -30.21 -13.71 -17.99
CA ASP A 235 -29.88 -13.61 -19.41
C ASP A 235 -28.58 -14.34 -19.78
N SER A 236 -27.63 -14.46 -18.85
CA SER A 236 -26.35 -15.18 -19.04
C SER A 236 -26.51 -16.70 -18.96
N GLY A 237 -27.50 -17.19 -18.21
CA GLY A 237 -27.69 -18.61 -17.86
C GLY A 237 -26.95 -19.04 -16.58
N ASP A 238 -26.29 -18.11 -15.88
CA ASP A 238 -25.69 -18.41 -14.57
C ASP A 238 -26.76 -18.71 -13.53
N TYR A 239 -27.89 -18.00 -13.58
CA TYR A 239 -29.05 -18.30 -12.73
C TYR A 239 -29.55 -19.74 -12.89
N ASP A 240 -29.62 -20.24 -14.13
CA ASP A 240 -30.06 -21.61 -14.39
C ASP A 240 -29.07 -22.61 -13.78
N SER A 241 -27.77 -22.32 -13.83
CA SER A 241 -26.72 -23.15 -13.24
C SER A 241 -26.79 -23.17 -11.72
N ILE A 242 -27.03 -22.02 -11.08
CA ILE A 242 -27.25 -21.90 -9.64
C ILE A 242 -28.52 -22.67 -9.24
N PHE A 243 -29.62 -22.51 -9.99
CA PHE A 243 -30.86 -23.23 -9.73
C PHE A 243 -30.68 -24.75 -9.79
N GLU A 244 -30.01 -25.27 -10.83
CA GLU A 244 -29.75 -26.70 -11.01
C GLU A 244 -28.87 -27.30 -9.90
N ALA A 245 -28.08 -26.48 -9.20
CA ALA A 245 -27.26 -26.94 -8.08
C ALA A 245 -28.07 -27.22 -6.81
N TRP A 246 -29.19 -26.51 -6.62
CA TRP A 246 -30.01 -26.57 -5.39
C TRP A 246 -31.35 -27.26 -5.58
N PHE A 247 -31.90 -27.28 -6.80
CA PHE A 247 -33.24 -27.79 -7.06
C PHE A 247 -33.27 -28.79 -8.21
N ASP A 248 -34.04 -29.86 -8.03
CA ASP A 248 -34.39 -30.79 -9.10
C ASP A 248 -35.52 -30.21 -9.97
N GLY A 249 -35.32 -30.18 -11.30
CA GLY A 249 -36.40 -29.88 -12.26
C GLY A 249 -36.11 -28.69 -13.16
N THR A 250 -37.18 -28.05 -13.65
CA THR A 250 -37.07 -26.84 -14.47
C THR A 250 -37.15 -25.60 -13.62
N VAL A 251 -36.37 -24.58 -13.95
CA VAL A 251 -36.44 -23.23 -13.37
C VAL A 251 -37.90 -22.76 -13.28
N VAL A 252 -38.28 -22.27 -12.10
CA VAL A 252 -39.65 -21.83 -11.78
C VAL A 252 -39.81 -20.31 -11.74
N LEU A 253 -38.76 -19.53 -12.00
CA LEU A 253 -38.80 -18.08 -11.89
C LEU A 253 -39.82 -17.43 -12.84
N THR A 254 -40.84 -16.81 -12.26
CA THR A 254 -41.81 -15.98 -12.98
C THR A 254 -41.23 -14.60 -13.23
N ASP A 255 -41.25 -14.14 -14.49
CA ASP A 255 -40.89 -12.77 -14.84
C ASP A 255 -42.00 -11.81 -14.39
N ASP A 256 -41.76 -11.11 -13.27
CA ASP A 256 -42.66 -10.14 -12.65
C ASP A 256 -42.27 -8.68 -12.93
N ARG A 257 -41.32 -8.44 -13.84
CA ARG A 257 -40.86 -7.09 -14.19
C ARG A 257 -42.01 -6.23 -14.71
N ASN A 258 -41.97 -4.95 -14.35
CA ASN A 258 -42.96 -3.96 -14.76
C ASN A 258 -42.29 -2.71 -15.36
N ALA A 259 -43.04 -1.62 -15.51
CA ALA A 259 -42.51 -0.38 -16.12
C ALA A 259 -41.50 0.35 -15.22
N ASP A 260 -41.50 0.04 -13.93
CA ASP A 260 -40.68 0.66 -12.90
C ASP A 260 -39.41 -0.17 -12.63
N THR A 261 -39.32 -1.41 -13.13
CA THR A 261 -38.09 -2.21 -13.03
C THR A 261 -36.99 -1.66 -13.95
N ALA A 262 -35.84 -1.32 -13.37
CA ALA A 262 -34.69 -0.83 -14.14
C ALA A 262 -34.18 -1.84 -15.19
N THR A 263 -33.76 -1.28 -16.32
CA THR A 263 -33.17 -2.03 -17.45
C THR A 263 -31.72 -1.64 -17.74
N ALA A 264 -31.15 -0.74 -16.94
CA ALA A 264 -29.76 -0.29 -17.06
C ALA A 264 -29.27 0.13 -15.68
N TYR A 265 -28.01 -0.17 -15.39
CA TYR A 265 -27.37 0.23 -14.14
C TYR A 265 -27.44 1.76 -13.94
N PRO A 266 -27.82 2.23 -12.74
CA PRO A 266 -27.90 3.65 -12.45
C PRO A 266 -26.50 4.26 -12.27
N ALA A 267 -26.40 5.58 -12.44
CA ALA A 267 -25.20 6.31 -12.04
C ALA A 267 -25.26 6.54 -10.52
N ALA A 268 -24.20 6.15 -9.80
CA ALA A 268 -24.13 6.34 -8.35
C ALA A 268 -24.03 7.83 -7.98
N THR A 269 -24.74 8.25 -6.93
CA THR A 269 -24.71 9.62 -6.41
C THR A 269 -24.09 9.72 -5.02
N GLU A 270 -23.51 10.89 -4.70
CA GLU A 270 -22.81 11.10 -3.43
C GLU A 270 -23.72 10.77 -2.23
N GLY A 271 -23.26 9.87 -1.37
CA GLY A 271 -23.96 9.49 -0.15
C GLY A 271 -25.13 8.53 -0.32
N SER A 272 -25.35 7.98 -1.53
CA SER A 272 -26.35 6.92 -1.72
C SER A 272 -25.88 5.57 -1.16
N THR A 273 -26.83 4.67 -0.88
CA THR A 273 -26.51 3.28 -0.47
C THR A 273 -25.64 2.57 -1.51
N LEU A 274 -25.94 2.77 -2.81
CA LEU A 274 -25.14 2.20 -3.89
C LEU A 274 -23.69 2.72 -3.85
N THR A 275 -23.49 4.02 -3.65
CA THR A 275 -22.15 4.59 -3.44
C THR A 275 -21.45 3.95 -2.24
N GLY A 276 -22.15 3.75 -1.11
CA GLY A 276 -21.59 3.07 0.05
C GLY A 276 -21.08 1.65 -0.27
N VAL A 277 -21.87 0.87 -1.01
CA VAL A 277 -21.47 -0.47 -1.48
C VAL A 277 -20.25 -0.38 -2.42
N LEU A 278 -20.26 0.55 -3.38
CA LEU A 278 -19.20 0.67 -4.37
C LEU A 278 -17.88 1.18 -3.79
N GLU A 279 -17.92 2.07 -2.79
CA GLU A 279 -16.73 2.60 -2.12
C GLU A 279 -16.16 1.62 -1.07
N SER A 280 -17.03 0.86 -0.38
CA SER A 280 -16.60 -0.16 0.59
C SER A 280 -16.14 -1.46 -0.07
N GLY A 281 -16.75 -1.83 -1.20
CA GLY A 281 -16.60 -3.14 -1.80
C GLY A 281 -17.41 -4.24 -1.11
N GLU A 282 -18.32 -3.88 -0.22
CA GLU A 282 -19.15 -4.83 0.53
C GLU A 282 -20.63 -4.61 0.20
N LEU A 283 -21.30 -5.67 -0.29
CA LEU A 283 -22.75 -5.72 -0.43
C LEU A 283 -23.32 -6.62 0.66
N SER A 284 -23.89 -6.02 1.70
CA SER A 284 -24.33 -6.74 2.90
C SER A 284 -25.77 -7.22 2.78
N PHE A 285 -25.99 -8.52 2.94
CA PHE A 285 -27.29 -9.17 2.94
C PHE A 285 -27.69 -9.63 4.35
N CYS A 286 -28.82 -9.14 4.85
CA CYS A 286 -29.47 -9.71 6.03
C CYS A 286 -30.12 -11.05 5.67
N ASN A 287 -29.92 -12.08 6.50
CA ASN A 287 -30.48 -13.41 6.27
C ASN A 287 -30.78 -14.17 7.57
N ASP A 288 -31.75 -15.11 7.54
CA ASP A 288 -32.00 -16.08 8.61
C ASP A 288 -31.37 -17.44 8.24
N PRO A 289 -30.14 -17.76 8.73
CA PRO A 289 -29.28 -18.82 8.18
C PRO A 289 -29.68 -20.24 8.57
N PHE A 290 -30.97 -20.53 8.73
CA PHE A 290 -31.49 -21.83 9.15
C PHE A 290 -32.67 -22.31 8.29
N TYR A 291 -32.64 -21.98 6.99
CA TYR A 291 -33.74 -22.20 6.05
C TYR A 291 -33.29 -22.89 4.74
N PRO A 292 -32.74 -24.12 4.79
CA PRO A 292 -32.31 -24.84 3.60
C PRO A 292 -33.51 -25.22 2.70
N PRO A 293 -33.35 -25.24 1.36
CA PRO A 293 -32.09 -25.10 0.62
C PRO A 293 -31.70 -23.65 0.28
N PHE A 294 -32.43 -22.64 0.78
CA PHE A 294 -32.21 -21.24 0.42
C PHE A 294 -30.98 -20.67 1.12
N GLU A 295 -30.89 -20.80 2.44
CA GLU A 295 -29.72 -20.34 3.20
C GLU A 295 -29.51 -21.19 4.46
N ASN A 296 -28.25 -21.55 4.72
CA ASN A 296 -27.86 -22.35 5.86
C ASN A 296 -26.40 -22.08 6.25
N ILE A 297 -26.06 -22.33 7.52
CA ILE A 297 -24.66 -22.43 7.97
C ILE A 297 -24.24 -23.91 7.99
N ASN A 298 -23.17 -24.23 7.28
CA ASN A 298 -22.64 -25.58 7.24
C ASN A 298 -21.79 -25.92 8.48
N ALA A 299 -21.30 -27.16 8.54
CA ALA A 299 -20.56 -27.66 9.70
C ALA A 299 -19.25 -26.89 10.01
N ASP A 300 -18.69 -26.21 9.01
CA ASP A 300 -17.47 -25.41 9.12
C ASP A 300 -17.75 -23.95 9.49
N GLY A 301 -19.04 -23.58 9.62
CA GLY A 301 -19.46 -22.21 9.96
C GLY A 301 -19.64 -21.30 8.75
N ASN A 302 -19.55 -21.83 7.52
CA ASN A 302 -19.70 -21.05 6.29
C ASN A 302 -21.16 -21.03 5.83
N MET A 303 -21.57 -19.90 5.27
CA MET A 303 -22.86 -19.76 4.60
C MET A 303 -22.89 -20.59 3.31
N GLU A 304 -24.00 -21.28 3.08
CA GLU A 304 -24.30 -22.01 1.85
C GLU A 304 -25.81 -21.97 1.57
N GLY A 305 -26.20 -22.09 0.31
CA GLY A 305 -27.60 -22.13 -0.09
C GLY A 305 -27.85 -21.45 -1.43
N PHE A 306 -29.04 -21.62 -1.97
CA PHE A 306 -29.46 -20.96 -3.21
C PHE A 306 -29.41 -19.44 -3.11
N ASP A 307 -29.89 -18.86 -2.01
CA ASP A 307 -29.84 -17.42 -1.75
C ASP A 307 -28.39 -16.94 -1.64
N VAL A 308 -27.52 -17.78 -1.08
CA VAL A 308 -26.08 -17.49 -0.93
C VAL A 308 -25.39 -17.38 -2.29
N ASP A 309 -25.63 -18.35 -3.17
CA ASP A 309 -25.05 -18.36 -4.50
C ASP A 309 -25.62 -17.25 -5.40
N VAL A 310 -26.93 -16.95 -5.27
CA VAL A 310 -27.56 -15.82 -5.98
C VAL A 310 -26.96 -14.49 -5.52
N GLY A 311 -26.79 -14.27 -4.21
CA GLY A 311 -26.22 -13.02 -3.69
C GLY A 311 -24.78 -12.78 -4.12
N GLN A 312 -23.98 -13.85 -4.19
CA GLN A 312 -22.60 -13.77 -4.69
C GLN A 312 -22.56 -13.39 -6.17
N ALA A 313 -23.35 -14.08 -7.01
CA ALA A 313 -23.41 -13.79 -8.43
C ALA A 313 -23.91 -12.37 -8.71
N ILE A 314 -24.82 -11.85 -7.88
CA ILE A 314 -25.26 -10.44 -7.94
C ILE A 314 -24.10 -9.47 -7.63
N ALA A 315 -23.30 -9.74 -6.60
CA ALA A 315 -22.15 -8.91 -6.25
C ALA A 315 -21.10 -8.90 -7.38
N GLU A 316 -20.83 -10.05 -8.00
CA GLU A 316 -19.93 -10.19 -9.14
C GLU A 316 -20.42 -9.39 -10.36
N GLU A 317 -21.71 -9.43 -10.67
CA GLU A 317 -22.32 -8.62 -11.75
C GLU A 317 -22.18 -7.11 -11.51
N ILE A 318 -22.41 -6.66 -10.27
CA ILE A 318 -22.24 -5.25 -9.88
C ILE A 318 -20.77 -4.84 -10.00
N ALA A 319 -19.84 -5.66 -9.48
CA ALA A 319 -18.40 -5.40 -9.57
C ALA A 319 -17.94 -5.31 -11.04
N ALA A 320 -18.37 -6.24 -11.88
CA ALA A 320 -18.03 -6.25 -13.30
C ALA A 320 -18.51 -4.99 -14.02
N HIS A 321 -19.69 -4.48 -13.66
CA HIS A 321 -20.20 -3.24 -14.23
C HIS A 321 -19.43 -2.00 -13.77
N TYR A 322 -19.33 -1.77 -12.46
CA TYR A 322 -18.83 -0.51 -11.91
C TYR A 322 -17.31 -0.44 -11.82
N MET A 323 -16.62 -1.58 -11.78
CA MET A 323 -15.16 -1.65 -11.54
C MET A 323 -14.39 -2.20 -12.75
N GLY A 324 -15.08 -2.66 -13.80
CA GLY A 324 -14.44 -3.18 -15.03
C GLY A 324 -13.71 -4.50 -14.83
N ILE A 325 -14.08 -5.25 -13.80
CA ILE A 325 -13.52 -6.56 -13.46
C ILE A 325 -14.18 -7.63 -14.37
N ALA A 326 -13.46 -8.72 -14.63
CA ALA A 326 -14.04 -9.84 -15.36
C ALA A 326 -15.15 -10.49 -14.51
N ASN A 327 -16.29 -10.78 -15.12
CA ASN A 327 -17.34 -11.62 -14.53
C ASN A 327 -17.15 -13.07 -15.01
N PRO A 328 -16.52 -13.97 -14.23
CA PRO A 328 -16.40 -15.36 -14.59
C PRO A 328 -17.77 -16.06 -14.50
N ALA A 329 -18.05 -16.99 -15.42
CA ALA A 329 -19.25 -17.82 -15.32
C ALA A 329 -19.24 -18.58 -13.98
N TRP A 330 -20.41 -18.74 -13.36
CA TRP A 330 -20.53 -19.38 -12.06
C TRP A 330 -20.00 -20.84 -12.13
N THR A 331 -19.10 -21.21 -11.20
CA THR A 331 -18.41 -22.52 -11.21
C THR A 331 -18.82 -23.49 -10.10
N GLY A 332 -19.65 -23.04 -9.15
CA GLY A 332 -20.22 -23.83 -8.06
C GLY A 332 -19.31 -24.12 -6.87
N GLY A 333 -19.89 -24.09 -5.65
CA GLY A 333 -19.26 -24.54 -4.40
C GLY A 333 -19.47 -23.59 -3.21
N THR A 334 -19.43 -24.14 -1.99
CA THR A 334 -19.44 -23.38 -0.72
C THR A 334 -18.44 -22.22 -0.75
N SER A 335 -18.90 -21.01 -0.44
CA SER A 335 -18.03 -19.86 -0.26
C SER A 335 -17.15 -20.03 0.97
N VAL A 336 -15.85 -20.13 0.74
CA VAL A 336 -14.81 -20.00 1.76
C VAL A 336 -14.26 -18.60 1.60
N GLY A 337 -14.67 -17.70 2.50
CA GLY A 337 -14.11 -16.36 2.61
C GLY A 337 -12.67 -16.40 3.07
N GLY A 338 -11.84 -15.57 2.48
CA GLY A 338 -10.44 -15.35 2.86
C GLY A 338 -9.66 -14.71 1.73
N CYS A 339 -8.45 -14.25 2.01
CA CYS A 339 -7.63 -13.68 0.96
C CYS A 339 -7.33 -14.69 -0.16
N THR A 340 -7.81 -14.40 -1.37
CA THR A 340 -7.58 -15.24 -2.56
C THR A 340 -6.31 -14.86 -3.33
N ASP A 341 -5.73 -13.69 -3.02
CA ASP A 341 -4.47 -13.26 -3.58
C ASP A 341 -3.34 -14.16 -3.07
N SER A 342 -2.82 -15.02 -3.95
CA SER A 342 -1.69 -15.92 -3.63
C SER A 342 -0.39 -15.20 -3.26
N THR A 343 -0.35 -13.89 -3.41
CA THR A 343 0.80 -13.03 -3.10
C THR A 343 0.59 -12.16 -1.87
N ALA A 344 -0.54 -12.30 -1.17
CA ALA A 344 -0.76 -11.68 0.12
C ALA A 344 -0.22 -12.53 1.28
N ALA A 345 0.13 -11.86 2.38
CA ALA A 345 0.68 -12.47 3.59
C ALA A 345 -0.28 -13.43 4.30
N ASN A 346 -1.58 -13.27 4.12
CA ASN A 346 -2.62 -14.12 4.69
C ASN A 346 -3.39 -14.91 3.62
N HIS A 347 -2.78 -15.16 2.45
CA HIS A 347 -3.38 -15.98 1.41
C HIS A 347 -3.95 -17.29 1.97
N ASN A 348 -5.23 -17.51 1.73
CA ASN A 348 -5.92 -18.75 2.05
C ASN A 348 -6.13 -19.54 0.76
N ALA A 349 -5.32 -20.59 0.56
CA ALA A 349 -5.42 -21.46 -0.61
C ALA A 349 -6.77 -22.22 -0.73
N ALA A 350 -7.60 -22.20 0.32
CA ALA A 350 -8.96 -22.75 0.29
C ALA A 350 -10.02 -21.69 0.02
N ALA A 351 -9.68 -20.39 0.06
CA ALA A 351 -10.62 -19.32 -0.24
C ALA A 351 -10.94 -19.27 -1.73
N ASN A 352 -12.22 -19.09 -2.04
CA ASN A 352 -12.75 -18.91 -3.40
C ASN A 352 -13.53 -17.60 -3.55
N VAL A 353 -13.73 -16.87 -2.44
CA VAL A 353 -14.30 -15.52 -2.39
C VAL A 353 -13.32 -14.65 -1.63
N ASP A 354 -12.87 -13.56 -2.25
CA ASP A 354 -12.05 -12.56 -1.57
C ASP A 354 -12.94 -11.76 -0.60
N ASP A 355 -12.62 -11.84 0.67
CA ASP A 355 -13.32 -11.15 1.76
C ASP A 355 -12.69 -9.80 2.11
N GLY A 356 -11.80 -9.29 1.25
CA GLY A 356 -11.09 -8.02 1.46
C GLY A 356 -10.02 -8.13 2.55
N SER A 357 -9.74 -9.33 3.07
CA SER A 357 -8.77 -9.52 4.15
C SER A 357 -7.32 -9.52 3.66
N CYS A 358 -7.04 -9.42 2.36
CA CYS A 358 -5.67 -9.53 1.84
C CYS A 358 -4.70 -8.53 2.45
N VAL A 359 -3.70 -9.05 3.17
CA VAL A 359 -2.65 -8.27 3.84
C VAL A 359 -1.40 -8.25 2.97
N SER A 360 -0.89 -7.06 2.67
CA SER A 360 0.38 -6.88 1.95
C SER A 360 1.58 -7.40 2.78
N TYR A 361 2.61 -7.90 2.09
CA TYR A 361 3.92 -8.10 2.71
C TYR A 361 4.59 -6.75 2.95
N LYS A 362 5.12 -6.53 4.14
CA LYS A 362 5.80 -5.28 4.48
C LYS A 362 7.32 -5.45 4.41
N ILE A 363 7.99 -4.59 3.66
CA ILE A 363 9.46 -4.52 3.65
C ILE A 363 9.87 -3.27 4.41
N GLY A 364 10.75 -3.44 5.40
CA GLY A 364 11.26 -2.32 6.19
C GLY A 364 12.41 -1.62 5.46
N LEU A 365 12.45 -0.29 5.49
CA LEU A 365 13.60 0.52 5.11
C LEU A 365 14.14 1.26 6.34
N LEU A 366 15.35 0.90 6.79
CA LEU A 366 16.07 1.65 7.83
C LEU A 366 16.87 2.79 7.20
N ASN A 367 16.18 3.88 6.88
CA ASN A 367 16.74 5.04 6.20
C ASN A 367 17.33 6.05 7.23
N PRO A 368 18.50 6.69 7.01
CA PRO A 368 18.96 7.79 7.86
C PRO A 368 18.18 9.10 7.63
N LEU A 369 16.89 9.16 7.99
CA LEU A 369 16.06 10.36 7.83
C LEU A 369 16.58 11.55 8.64
N THR A 370 17.28 11.27 9.74
CA THR A 370 18.02 12.26 10.52
C THR A 370 19.49 11.86 10.68
N GLY A 371 20.29 12.77 11.25
CA GLY A 371 21.71 12.56 11.49
C GLY A 371 22.62 13.13 10.39
N PRO A 372 23.92 12.77 10.43
CA PRO A 372 24.95 13.42 9.60
C PRO A 372 24.80 13.19 8.10
N ILE A 373 24.10 12.13 7.68
CA ILE A 373 23.94 11.76 6.27
C ILE A 373 22.49 11.85 5.76
N ALA A 374 21.64 12.63 6.45
CA ALA A 374 20.23 12.79 6.10
C ALA A 374 19.98 13.35 4.69
N VAL A 375 20.98 14.00 4.09
CA VAL A 375 20.94 14.45 2.70
C VAL A 375 20.75 13.30 1.70
N TYR A 376 21.18 12.08 2.04
CA TYR A 376 21.02 10.90 1.18
C TYR A 376 19.69 10.17 1.38
N ALA A 377 18.89 10.53 2.40
CA ALA A 377 17.65 9.83 2.68
C ALA A 377 16.62 9.92 1.53
N PRO A 378 16.35 11.09 0.92
CA PRO A 378 15.36 11.19 -0.16
C PRO A 378 15.62 10.26 -1.36
N PRO A 379 16.85 10.19 -1.94
CA PRO A 379 17.11 9.26 -3.04
C PRO A 379 17.03 7.78 -2.60
N PHE A 380 17.34 7.44 -1.34
CA PHE A 380 17.10 6.09 -0.81
C PHE A 380 15.62 5.75 -0.74
N THR A 381 14.78 6.67 -0.23
CA THR A 381 13.32 6.48 -0.18
C THR A 381 12.77 6.25 -1.59
N TRP A 382 13.20 7.08 -2.56
CA TRP A 382 12.77 6.92 -3.95
C TRP A 382 13.18 5.57 -4.53
N ALA A 383 14.44 5.16 -4.33
CA ALA A 383 14.95 3.89 -4.85
C ALA A 383 14.22 2.68 -4.25
N ALA A 384 13.97 2.70 -2.94
CA ALA A 384 13.21 1.67 -2.26
C ALA A 384 11.75 1.61 -2.73
N GLN A 385 11.11 2.76 -2.94
CA GLN A 385 9.74 2.79 -3.45
C GLN A 385 9.66 2.29 -4.89
N ALA A 386 10.62 2.65 -5.75
CA ALA A 386 10.70 2.11 -7.11
C ALA A 386 10.80 0.58 -7.12
N ALA A 387 11.58 -0.01 -6.20
CA ALA A 387 11.65 -1.46 -6.04
C ALA A 387 10.31 -2.07 -5.61
N ILE A 388 9.56 -1.44 -4.69
CA ILE A 388 8.22 -1.88 -4.29
C ILE A 388 7.24 -1.82 -5.46
N ASP A 389 7.25 -0.73 -6.22
CA ASP A 389 6.41 -0.56 -7.39
C ASP A 389 6.70 -1.64 -8.43
N ASP A 390 7.98 -1.96 -8.67
CA ASP A 390 8.39 -3.00 -9.61
C ASP A 390 8.03 -4.41 -9.10
N LEU A 391 8.20 -4.70 -7.80
CA LEU A 391 7.73 -5.96 -7.19
C LEU A 391 6.22 -6.16 -7.37
N ASN A 392 5.44 -5.09 -7.17
CA ASN A 392 3.99 -5.11 -7.34
C ASN A 392 3.59 -5.26 -8.81
N ALA A 393 4.31 -4.62 -9.73
CA ALA A 393 4.13 -4.82 -11.17
C ALA A 393 4.46 -6.25 -11.63
N MET A 394 5.33 -6.95 -10.91
CA MET A 394 5.64 -8.38 -11.11
C MET A 394 4.58 -9.32 -10.50
N GLY A 395 3.50 -8.77 -9.96
CA GLY A 395 2.39 -9.51 -9.36
C GLY A 395 2.57 -9.79 -7.87
N GLY A 396 3.49 -9.11 -7.18
CA GLY A 396 3.55 -9.11 -5.72
C GLY A 396 2.53 -8.16 -5.07
N ASN A 397 2.42 -8.23 -3.75
CA ASN A 397 1.60 -7.34 -2.93
C ASN A 397 2.44 -6.84 -1.75
N PHE A 398 3.21 -5.79 -2.00
CA PHE A 398 4.22 -5.25 -1.09
C PHE A 398 3.93 -3.80 -0.70
N GLU A 399 4.26 -3.48 0.55
CA GLU A 399 4.24 -2.13 1.13
C GLU A 399 5.61 -1.80 1.73
N LEU A 400 6.08 -0.57 1.53
CA LEU A 400 7.28 -0.06 2.19
C LEU A 400 6.94 0.49 3.58
N VAL A 401 7.69 0.07 4.60
CA VAL A 401 7.63 0.68 5.94
C VAL A 401 8.97 1.32 6.23
N GLU A 402 9.02 2.65 6.20
CA GLU A 402 10.25 3.41 6.44
C GLU A 402 10.40 3.80 7.91
N ALA A 403 11.61 3.63 8.46
CA ALA A 403 11.94 4.04 9.82
C ALA A 403 13.31 4.73 9.87
N ASP A 404 13.42 5.76 10.70
CA ASP A 404 14.64 6.55 10.84
C ASP A 404 15.72 5.79 11.62
N SER A 405 16.86 5.56 11.00
CA SER A 405 18.05 4.99 11.66
C SER A 405 18.89 6.05 12.37
N GLY A 406 18.72 7.34 12.05
CA GLY A 406 19.52 8.45 12.57
C GLY A 406 21.01 8.38 12.25
N CYS A 407 21.45 7.39 11.45
CA CYS A 407 22.84 6.96 11.36
C CYS A 407 23.46 6.66 12.75
N ASP A 408 22.65 6.28 13.74
CA ASP A 408 23.06 6.13 15.13
C ASP A 408 22.51 4.82 15.73
N GLY A 409 23.33 4.11 16.50
CA GLY A 409 22.92 2.84 17.09
C GLY A 409 21.80 2.96 18.14
N GLY A 410 21.72 4.10 18.85
CA GLY A 410 20.68 4.38 19.83
C GLY A 410 19.32 4.72 19.21
N VAL A 411 19.31 5.21 17.96
CA VAL A 411 18.09 5.47 17.17
C VAL A 411 17.69 4.24 16.35
N ALA A 412 18.66 3.61 15.68
CA ALA A 412 18.42 2.47 14.79
C ALA A 412 17.88 1.23 15.51
N GLY A 413 18.31 0.94 16.74
CA GLY A 413 17.77 -0.19 17.51
C GLY A 413 16.25 -0.08 17.75
N PRO A 414 15.75 1.00 18.38
CA PRO A 414 14.31 1.25 18.50
C PRO A 414 13.57 1.34 17.16
N ALA A 415 14.16 1.93 16.13
CA ALA A 415 13.57 1.98 14.80
C ALA A 415 13.39 0.57 14.20
N ALA A 416 14.39 -0.29 14.31
CA ALA A 416 14.29 -1.70 13.93
C ALA A 416 13.18 -2.43 14.71
N GLN A 417 13.01 -2.12 16.01
CA GLN A 417 11.88 -2.68 16.77
C GLN A 417 10.53 -2.24 16.22
N SER A 418 10.38 -0.97 15.80
CA SER A 418 9.12 -0.52 15.19
C SER A 418 8.81 -1.22 13.86
N LEU A 419 9.84 -1.57 13.08
CA LEU A 419 9.68 -2.36 11.86
C LEU A 419 9.26 -3.81 12.19
N VAL A 420 9.88 -4.44 13.20
CA VAL A 420 9.45 -5.74 13.70
C VAL A 420 7.99 -5.71 14.15
N ASP A 421 7.60 -4.70 14.92
CA ASP A 421 6.24 -4.52 15.42
C ASP A 421 5.23 -4.27 14.28
N ALA A 422 5.68 -3.67 13.17
CA ALA A 422 4.90 -3.49 11.96
C ALA A 422 4.72 -4.78 11.14
N GLY A 423 5.42 -5.86 11.49
CA GLY A 423 5.30 -7.16 10.85
C GLY A 423 6.07 -7.28 9.53
N VAL A 424 7.21 -6.59 9.39
CA VAL A 424 8.01 -6.67 8.16
C VAL A 424 8.62 -8.07 7.95
N VAL A 425 8.69 -8.51 6.69
CA VAL A 425 9.31 -9.80 6.31
C VAL A 425 10.84 -9.73 6.24
N GLY A 426 11.38 -8.53 6.08
CA GLY A 426 12.80 -8.25 5.98
C GLY A 426 13.06 -6.75 6.03
N VAL A 427 14.30 -6.36 6.29
CA VAL A 427 14.69 -4.95 6.38
C VAL A 427 15.85 -4.66 5.45
N ALA A 428 15.67 -3.69 4.55
CA ALA A 428 16.73 -3.06 3.81
C ALA A 428 17.39 -1.98 4.67
N GLY A 429 18.72 -2.01 4.80
CA GLY A 429 19.50 -1.06 5.59
C GLY A 429 20.20 -1.68 6.80
N ALA A 430 20.67 -0.89 7.77
CA ALA A 430 20.74 0.57 7.70
C ALA A 430 21.88 1.02 6.75
N ALA A 431 21.96 2.33 6.51
CA ALA A 431 23.05 2.92 5.73
C ALA A 431 24.38 2.90 6.52
N CYS A 432 24.37 3.33 7.78
CA CYS A 432 25.58 3.44 8.60
C CYS A 432 25.92 2.15 9.34
N SER A 433 27.19 1.77 9.36
CA SER A 433 27.66 0.50 9.96
C SER A 433 27.24 0.34 11.43
N GLY A 434 27.40 1.36 12.27
CA GLY A 434 26.99 1.30 13.69
C GLY A 434 25.47 1.16 13.88
N ALA A 435 24.69 1.85 13.03
CA ALA A 435 23.24 1.70 12.98
C ALA A 435 22.83 0.27 12.57
N SER A 436 23.49 -0.29 11.54
CA SER A 436 23.27 -1.66 11.09
C SER A 436 23.60 -2.69 12.17
N MET A 437 24.70 -2.52 12.89
CA MET A 437 25.09 -3.40 14.01
C MET A 437 24.04 -3.38 15.14
N ALA A 438 23.53 -2.19 15.49
CA ALA A 438 22.50 -2.05 16.51
C ALA A 438 21.13 -2.59 16.07
N ALA A 439 20.73 -2.33 14.82
CA ALA A 439 19.50 -2.85 14.24
C ALA A 439 19.51 -4.38 14.15
N ASN A 440 20.62 -4.99 13.70
CA ASN A 440 20.75 -6.44 13.59
C ASN A 440 20.46 -7.16 14.90
N ALA A 441 20.94 -6.62 16.03
CA ALA A 441 20.69 -7.21 17.34
C ALA A 441 19.18 -7.37 17.66
N VAL A 442 18.36 -6.43 17.19
CA VAL A 442 16.89 -6.45 17.34
C VAL A 442 16.26 -7.36 16.28
N LEU A 443 16.61 -7.17 15.01
CA LEU A 443 16.04 -7.92 13.89
C LEU A 443 16.30 -9.42 14.01
N ASN A 444 17.53 -9.81 14.31
CA ASN A 444 17.88 -11.21 14.51
C ASN A 444 17.15 -11.84 15.69
N ALA A 445 16.95 -11.10 16.80
CA ALA A 445 16.18 -11.61 17.93
C ALA A 445 14.71 -11.89 17.56
N ALA A 446 14.17 -11.16 16.58
CA ALA A 446 12.85 -11.36 16.01
C ALA A 446 12.82 -12.36 14.84
N GLY A 447 13.98 -12.86 14.39
CA GLY A 447 14.09 -13.73 13.21
C GLY A 447 13.92 -13.00 11.87
N VAL A 448 14.02 -11.67 11.86
CA VAL A 448 13.91 -10.82 10.67
C VAL A 448 15.30 -10.65 10.04
N VAL A 449 15.39 -10.84 8.74
CA VAL A 449 16.63 -10.68 7.95
C VAL A 449 16.93 -9.22 7.67
N GLN A 450 18.21 -8.89 7.54
CA GLN A 450 18.69 -7.56 7.23
C GLN A 450 19.58 -7.60 5.98
N VAL A 451 19.27 -6.78 4.97
CA VAL A 451 20.10 -6.60 3.77
C VAL A 451 20.57 -5.15 3.71
N SER A 452 21.82 -4.88 4.06
CA SER A 452 22.35 -3.51 4.00
C SER A 452 22.71 -3.09 2.58
N TYR A 453 22.32 -1.87 2.24
CA TYR A 453 22.64 -1.24 0.96
C TYR A 453 23.88 -0.32 1.02
N ALA A 454 24.42 -0.01 2.21
CA ALA A 454 25.57 0.91 2.33
C ALA A 454 26.53 0.67 3.52
N SER A 455 26.27 -0.29 4.42
CA SER A 455 27.17 -0.53 5.56
C SER A 455 28.37 -1.42 5.20
N THR A 456 29.56 -0.82 5.20
CA THR A 456 30.79 -1.44 4.66
C THR A 456 31.74 -2.01 5.71
N ASN A 457 31.57 -1.72 7.01
CA ASN A 457 32.52 -2.13 8.06
C ASN A 457 32.79 -3.67 8.02
N PRO A 458 34.06 -4.13 8.06
CA PRO A 458 34.39 -5.55 7.99
C PRO A 458 33.87 -6.40 9.15
N GLY A 459 33.62 -5.79 10.31
CA GLY A 459 33.07 -6.45 11.50
C GLY A 459 31.66 -6.99 11.28
N LEU A 460 30.88 -6.40 10.38
CA LEU A 460 29.54 -6.90 10.00
C LEU A 460 29.60 -8.29 9.31
N SER A 461 30.76 -8.68 8.80
CA SER A 461 31.00 -10.01 8.19
C SER A 461 31.09 -11.16 9.22
N ASP A 462 31.11 -10.87 10.53
CA ASP A 462 31.10 -11.89 11.57
C ASP A 462 29.69 -12.47 11.75
N THR A 463 29.43 -13.61 11.13
CA THR A 463 28.12 -14.28 11.17
C THR A 463 27.71 -14.79 12.56
N ALA A 464 28.64 -14.90 13.51
CA ALA A 464 28.30 -15.24 14.89
C ALA A 464 27.84 -14.00 15.67
N ALA A 465 28.39 -12.83 15.35
CA ALA A 465 27.99 -11.56 15.95
C ALA A 465 26.74 -10.95 15.28
N TYR A 466 26.65 -11.07 13.95
CA TYR A 466 25.60 -10.51 13.11
C TYR A 466 24.90 -11.58 12.25
N PRO A 467 24.29 -12.60 12.86
CA PRO A 467 23.47 -13.56 12.13
C PRO A 467 22.31 -12.86 11.41
N GLY A 468 21.95 -13.38 10.23
CA GLY A 468 20.86 -12.81 9.44
C GLY A 468 21.19 -11.46 8.78
N PHE A 469 22.47 -11.10 8.69
CA PHE A 469 22.95 -9.93 7.95
C PHE A 469 23.48 -10.33 6.58
N TRP A 470 23.04 -9.61 5.56
CA TRP A 470 23.59 -9.60 4.21
C TRP A 470 23.87 -8.16 3.80
N ARG A 471 24.69 -7.97 2.77
CA ARG A 471 24.85 -6.67 2.13
C ARG A 471 25.12 -6.79 0.64
N VAL A 472 24.61 -5.83 -0.11
CA VAL A 472 24.84 -5.71 -1.56
C VAL A 472 25.97 -4.75 -1.89
N VAL A 473 26.47 -4.00 -0.89
CA VAL A 473 27.70 -3.22 -1.00
C VAL A 473 28.92 -4.07 -0.60
N PRO A 474 30.07 -3.98 -1.29
CA PRO A 474 31.27 -4.70 -0.89
C PRO A 474 31.85 -4.23 0.45
N SER A 475 32.62 -5.11 1.10
CA SER A 475 33.29 -4.83 2.38
C SER A 475 34.44 -3.81 2.26
N ASP A 476 34.65 -3.01 3.30
CA ASP A 476 35.87 -2.20 3.50
C ASP A 476 37.14 -3.06 3.53
N ALA A 477 37.02 -4.35 3.86
CA ALA A 477 38.14 -5.30 3.78
C ALA A 477 38.70 -5.41 2.34
N ILE A 478 37.88 -5.07 1.36
CA ILE A 478 38.23 -4.99 -0.06
C ILE A 478 38.60 -3.55 -0.45
N GLN A 479 37.93 -2.54 0.13
CA GLN A 479 38.20 -1.13 -0.17
C GLN A 479 39.56 -0.65 0.35
N GLY A 480 39.98 -1.07 1.54
CA GLY A 480 41.27 -0.70 2.13
C GLY A 480 42.46 -0.96 1.19
N PRO A 481 42.58 -2.17 0.61
CA PRO A 481 43.53 -2.47 -0.46
C PRO A 481 43.42 -1.56 -1.70
N ALA A 482 42.20 -1.30 -2.18
CA ALA A 482 41.98 -0.40 -3.32
C ALA A 482 42.46 1.03 -3.04
N MET A 483 42.17 1.54 -1.84
CA MET A 483 42.65 2.85 -1.38
C MET A 483 44.18 2.87 -1.24
N SER A 484 44.78 1.82 -0.71
CA SER A 484 46.24 1.69 -0.60
C SER A 484 46.92 1.76 -1.98
N ASP A 485 46.39 1.03 -2.97
CA ASP A 485 46.92 1.05 -4.33
C ASP A 485 46.70 2.42 -5.00
N MET A 486 45.55 3.06 -4.79
CA MET A 486 45.25 4.42 -5.30
C MET A 486 46.27 5.44 -4.78
N VAL A 487 46.53 5.44 -3.47
CA VAL A 487 47.50 6.33 -2.83
C VAL A 487 48.92 6.05 -3.35
N GLY A 488 49.30 4.77 -3.44
CA GLY A 488 50.60 4.36 -3.97
C GLY A 488 50.83 4.77 -5.43
N ALA A 489 49.79 4.68 -6.27
CA ALA A 489 49.84 5.06 -7.68
C ALA A 489 50.03 6.57 -7.89
N ALA A 490 49.55 7.40 -6.96
CA ALA A 490 49.81 8.84 -6.96
C ALA A 490 51.27 9.21 -6.64
N GLY A 491 52.10 8.23 -6.24
CA GLY A 491 53.54 8.42 -6.00
C GLY A 491 53.87 9.08 -4.67
N VAL A 492 52.92 9.13 -3.75
CA VAL A 492 53.11 9.56 -2.35
C VAL A 492 53.38 8.34 -1.45
N GLY A 493 54.03 8.55 -0.30
CA GLY A 493 54.51 7.43 0.52
C GLY A 493 54.40 7.63 2.03
N ASN A 494 53.94 8.78 2.51
CA ASN A 494 53.82 9.09 3.93
C ASN A 494 52.48 9.81 4.25
N PRO A 495 51.34 9.13 4.05
CA PRO A 495 50.03 9.73 4.24
C PRO A 495 49.70 9.96 5.71
N ALA A 496 49.03 11.07 6.01
CA ALA A 496 48.21 11.18 7.21
C ALA A 496 46.90 10.40 6.99
N LEU A 497 46.42 9.69 8.00
CA LEU A 497 45.10 9.08 8.00
C LEU A 497 44.19 9.83 8.97
N ILE A 498 43.23 10.58 8.44
CA ILE A 498 42.19 11.24 9.24
C ILE A 498 40.88 10.47 9.09
N HIS A 499 40.21 10.15 10.20
CA HIS A 499 39.03 9.31 10.17
C HIS A 499 38.00 9.67 11.25
N MET A 500 36.72 9.45 10.94
CA MET A 500 35.67 9.44 11.97
C MET A 500 35.93 8.33 13.00
N THR A 501 35.54 8.56 14.24
CA THR A 501 35.71 7.57 15.32
C THR A 501 34.54 6.61 15.49
N ASN A 502 33.50 6.73 14.67
CA ASN A 502 32.43 5.74 14.59
C ASN A 502 32.86 4.40 13.96
N ASP A 503 31.92 3.45 13.92
CA ASP A 503 32.16 2.11 13.40
C ASP A 503 32.59 2.12 11.93
N TYR A 504 31.98 2.94 11.06
CA TYR A 504 32.41 3.04 9.65
C TYR A 504 33.83 3.58 9.55
N GLY A 505 34.07 4.77 10.10
CA GLY A 505 35.34 5.47 9.96
C GLY A 505 36.51 4.70 10.54
N SER A 506 36.33 4.11 11.72
CA SER A 506 37.36 3.30 12.36
C SER A 506 37.63 2.00 11.60
N GLY A 507 36.58 1.30 11.14
CA GLY A 507 36.72 0.02 10.43
C GLY A 507 37.45 0.16 9.09
N LEU A 508 37.12 1.20 8.31
CA LEU A 508 37.80 1.46 7.05
C LEU A 508 39.20 2.03 7.26
N ALA A 509 39.42 2.89 8.26
CA ALA A 509 40.74 3.38 8.61
C ALA A 509 41.70 2.24 9.01
N ASP A 510 41.22 1.26 9.78
CA ASP A 510 41.99 0.07 10.14
C ASP A 510 42.29 -0.80 8.91
N SER A 511 41.31 -0.96 8.02
CA SER A 511 41.47 -1.71 6.76
C SER A 511 42.51 -1.08 5.83
N PHE A 512 42.47 0.24 5.67
CA PHE A 512 43.48 0.99 4.92
C PHE A 512 44.86 0.89 5.59
N ALA A 513 44.96 1.13 6.90
CA ALA A 513 46.22 1.06 7.62
C ALA A 513 46.87 -0.33 7.51
N ALA A 514 46.08 -1.40 7.59
CA ALA A 514 46.55 -2.76 7.40
C ALA A 514 47.05 -3.00 5.96
N ALA A 515 46.32 -2.53 4.94
CA ALA A 515 46.72 -2.65 3.54
C ALA A 515 47.98 -1.85 3.21
N TRP A 516 48.15 -0.67 3.81
CA TRP A 516 49.33 0.18 3.66
C TRP A 516 50.60 -0.41 4.30
N GLY A 517 50.44 -1.43 5.15
CA GLY A 517 51.53 -2.16 5.80
C GLY A 517 51.58 -2.04 7.32
N GLY A 518 50.66 -1.30 7.93
CA GLY A 518 50.55 -1.07 9.37
C GLY A 518 50.52 0.43 9.74
N GLU A 519 49.99 0.74 10.93
CA GLU A 519 49.92 2.13 11.43
C GLU A 519 51.31 2.78 11.56
N GLU A 520 52.37 1.99 11.76
CA GLU A 520 53.75 2.45 11.84
C GLU A 520 54.31 3.00 10.52
N PHE A 521 53.62 2.76 9.39
CA PHE A 521 53.97 3.29 8.07
C PHE A 521 53.13 4.51 7.67
N LEU A 522 52.22 4.94 8.54
CA LEU A 522 51.49 6.19 8.39
C LEU A 522 52.31 7.35 8.98
N CYS A 523 52.17 8.53 8.40
CA CYS A 523 52.75 9.75 8.97
C CYS A 523 52.14 10.07 10.34
N THR A 524 50.82 10.00 10.40
CA THR A 524 50.01 10.17 11.61
C THR A 524 48.63 9.55 11.36
N LYS A 525 47.97 9.09 12.42
CA LYS A 525 46.57 8.66 12.40
C LYS A 525 45.80 9.52 13.41
N ILE A 526 44.73 10.17 12.95
CA ILE A 526 43.98 11.17 13.71
C ILE A 526 42.49 10.82 13.61
N GLY A 527 41.88 10.52 14.76
CA GLY A 527 40.44 10.32 14.87
C GLY A 527 39.72 11.62 15.25
N TYR A 528 38.53 11.86 14.69
CA TYR A 528 37.63 12.94 15.11
C TYR A 528 36.23 12.41 15.47
N ALA A 529 35.50 13.17 16.27
CA ALA A 529 34.16 12.80 16.72
C ALA A 529 33.09 13.14 15.65
N ASP A 530 32.04 12.34 15.57
CA ASP A 530 30.97 12.49 14.57
C ASP A 530 30.20 13.82 14.64
N ASP A 531 30.20 14.49 15.80
CA ASP A 531 29.55 15.79 16.02
C ASP A 531 30.53 16.98 15.90
N GLN A 532 31.77 16.71 15.50
CA GLN A 532 32.81 17.73 15.37
C GLN A 532 32.56 18.60 14.13
N THR A 533 32.66 19.92 14.30
CA THR A 533 32.42 20.91 13.23
C THR A 533 33.61 21.85 12.99
N ASP A 534 34.67 21.71 13.79
CA ASP A 534 35.93 22.45 13.65
C ASP A 534 37.07 21.45 13.56
N PHE A 535 37.86 21.54 12.48
CA PHE A 535 38.92 20.59 12.14
C PHE A 535 40.32 21.25 12.16
N ALA A 536 40.44 22.46 12.72
CA ALA A 536 41.68 23.22 12.68
C ALA A 536 42.82 22.52 13.45
N ALA A 537 42.50 21.81 14.53
CA ALA A 537 43.50 21.10 15.32
C ALA A 537 44.08 19.90 14.57
N GLU A 538 43.23 19.12 13.90
CA GLU A 538 43.56 17.95 13.11
C GLU A 538 44.36 18.35 11.87
N ALA A 539 43.89 19.36 11.14
CA ALA A 539 44.60 19.90 9.98
C ALA A 539 45.98 20.45 10.37
N GLN A 540 46.09 21.20 11.48
CA GLN A 540 47.39 21.69 11.96
C GLN A 540 48.31 20.54 12.39
N ALA A 541 47.78 19.48 13.01
CA ALA A 541 48.57 18.31 13.39
C ALA A 541 49.13 17.57 12.17
N ILE A 542 48.37 17.47 11.07
CA ILE A 542 48.85 16.92 9.79
C ILE A 542 50.02 17.77 9.25
N ALA A 543 49.88 19.09 9.26
CA ALA A 543 50.95 20.00 8.82
C ALA A 543 52.20 19.90 9.69
N ASP A 544 52.04 19.85 11.01
CA ASP A 544 53.14 19.78 11.98
C ASP A 544 53.89 18.45 11.90
N ALA A 545 53.20 17.35 11.56
CA ALA A 545 53.80 16.04 11.33
C ALA A 545 54.61 15.98 10.03
N GLY A 546 54.38 16.89 9.08
CA GLY A 546 55.10 16.95 7.81
C GLY A 546 54.72 15.83 6.83
N CYS A 547 53.44 15.46 6.82
CA CYS A 547 52.91 14.42 5.93
C CYS A 547 52.94 14.86 4.45
N ASP A 548 53.05 13.90 3.53
CA ASP A 548 53.12 14.19 2.09
C ASP A 548 51.78 14.08 1.35
N SER A 549 50.77 13.54 2.03
CA SER A 549 49.43 13.27 1.52
C SER A 549 48.45 13.09 2.68
N VAL A 550 47.15 13.12 2.39
CA VAL A 550 46.07 12.85 3.35
C VAL A 550 45.14 11.79 2.80
N VAL A 551 44.89 10.75 3.59
CA VAL A 551 43.82 9.79 3.39
C VAL A 551 42.73 10.13 4.39
N MET A 552 41.52 10.32 3.89
CA MET A 552 40.37 10.78 4.65
C MET A 552 39.26 9.74 4.59
N VAL A 553 38.82 9.29 5.76
CA VAL A 553 37.61 8.48 5.92
C VAL A 553 36.57 9.37 6.61
N SER A 554 35.67 9.92 5.82
CA SER A 554 34.69 10.92 6.26
C SER A 554 33.38 10.79 5.48
N TYR A 555 32.33 11.39 6.02
CA TYR A 555 31.17 11.76 5.21
C TYR A 555 31.41 13.08 4.47
N SER A 556 30.49 13.45 3.59
CA SER A 556 30.62 14.58 2.67
C SER A 556 30.79 15.92 3.39
N ALA A 557 29.92 16.24 4.36
CA ALA A 557 29.99 17.51 5.08
C ALA A 557 31.32 17.67 5.84
N ASP A 558 31.73 16.64 6.56
CA ASP A 558 33.00 16.64 7.32
C ASP A 558 34.20 16.72 6.37
N GLY A 559 34.18 15.96 5.28
CA GLY A 559 35.24 15.94 4.29
C GLY A 559 35.45 17.31 3.63
N ALA A 560 34.35 18.00 3.30
CA ALA A 560 34.39 19.35 2.77
C ALA A 560 34.97 20.31 3.81
N ALA A 561 34.47 20.27 5.05
CA ALA A 561 34.96 21.13 6.13
C ALA A 561 36.45 20.91 6.45
N ILE A 562 36.93 19.67 6.44
CA ILE A 562 38.36 19.32 6.61
C ILE A 562 39.20 19.94 5.48
N LEU A 563 38.79 19.76 4.23
CA LEU A 563 39.49 20.29 3.06
C LEU A 563 39.50 21.82 3.03
N GLU A 564 38.39 22.48 3.38
CA GLU A 564 38.32 23.94 3.49
C GLU A 564 39.22 24.46 4.61
N THR A 565 39.26 23.76 5.74
CA THR A 565 40.14 24.09 6.86
C THR A 565 41.60 23.95 6.47
N MET A 566 41.96 22.87 5.77
CA MET A 566 43.31 22.68 5.21
C MET A 566 43.69 23.82 4.25
N ALA A 567 42.79 24.18 3.33
CA ALA A 567 43.01 25.29 2.40
C ALA A 567 43.19 26.64 3.14
N TYR A 568 42.37 26.91 4.16
CA TYR A 568 42.48 28.11 5.00
C TYR A 568 43.84 28.20 5.71
N LEU A 569 44.37 27.07 6.18
CA LEU A 569 45.68 26.96 6.81
C LEU A 569 46.86 26.91 5.80
N ASN A 570 46.59 27.03 4.50
CA ASN A 570 47.56 26.90 3.40
C ASN A 570 48.24 25.51 3.34
N ILE A 571 47.50 24.47 3.72
CA ILE A 571 47.91 23.08 3.59
C ILE A 571 47.41 22.57 2.25
N SER A 572 48.33 22.29 1.33
CA SER A 572 48.05 21.80 -0.02
C SER A 572 48.71 20.45 -0.21
N LEU A 573 48.04 19.39 0.23
CA LEU A 573 48.51 18.00 0.10
C LEU A 573 47.59 17.22 -0.83
N PRO A 574 48.11 16.28 -1.65
CA PRO A 574 47.28 15.29 -2.34
C PRO A 574 46.36 14.60 -1.33
N THR A 575 45.05 14.62 -1.62
CA THR A 575 44.03 14.09 -0.71
C THR A 575 43.26 12.97 -1.39
N PHE A 576 43.07 11.89 -0.63
CA PHE A 576 42.45 10.65 -1.05
C PHE A 576 41.31 10.34 -0.09
N GLY A 577 40.18 9.93 -0.63
CA GLY A 577 38.99 9.58 0.12
C GLY A 577 38.48 8.19 -0.18
N ALA A 578 37.43 7.84 0.56
CA ALA A 578 36.68 6.63 0.37
C ALA A 578 35.32 6.92 -0.29
N ASP A 579 34.46 5.92 -0.21
CA ASP A 579 33.08 5.90 -0.70
C ASP A 579 32.22 7.01 -0.11
N GLY A 580 32.44 7.39 1.15
CA GLY A 580 31.71 8.47 1.84
C GLY A 580 31.84 9.88 1.23
N ILE A 581 32.77 10.09 0.29
CA ILE A 581 32.91 11.35 -0.48
C ILE A 581 32.93 11.12 -2.00
N ALA A 582 32.67 9.90 -2.47
CA ALA A 582 32.84 9.51 -3.87
C ALA A 582 31.60 9.83 -4.72
N ASP A 583 31.13 11.08 -4.65
CA ASP A 583 29.95 11.55 -5.37
C ASP A 583 30.03 13.02 -5.80
N SER A 584 29.37 13.39 -6.88
CA SER A 584 29.25 14.79 -7.34
C SER A 584 28.60 15.72 -6.31
N ALA A 585 27.62 15.23 -5.53
CA ALA A 585 26.93 15.97 -4.49
C ALA A 585 27.88 16.44 -3.37
N PHE A 586 29.06 15.81 -3.22
CA PHE A 586 30.12 16.28 -2.32
C PHE A 586 30.49 17.75 -2.57
N LEU A 587 30.36 18.23 -3.82
CA LEU A 587 30.65 19.62 -4.18
C LEU A 587 29.66 20.63 -3.59
N GLU A 588 28.45 20.19 -3.20
CA GLU A 588 27.41 21.04 -2.62
C GLU A 588 27.73 21.43 -1.17
N ASP A 589 28.55 20.64 -0.48
CA ASP A 589 28.98 20.89 0.91
C ASP A 589 30.10 21.94 1.01
N PHE A 590 30.74 22.32 -0.10
CA PHE A 590 31.80 23.32 -0.12
C PHE A 590 31.24 24.74 -0.26
N SER A 591 31.75 25.66 0.55
CA SER A 591 31.62 27.10 0.29
C SER A 591 32.44 27.55 -0.93
N VAL A 592 33.54 26.85 -1.21
CA VAL A 592 34.40 27.05 -2.39
C VAL A 592 34.70 25.69 -3.05
N PRO A 593 33.85 25.22 -4.00
CA PRO A 593 34.00 23.90 -4.60
C PRO A 593 35.37 23.63 -5.23
N ALA A 594 36.06 24.66 -5.72
CA ALA A 594 37.39 24.54 -6.35
C ALA A 594 38.45 23.90 -5.45
N ILE A 595 38.23 23.84 -4.14
CA ILE A 595 39.09 23.17 -3.16
C ILE A 595 39.12 21.66 -3.38
N ALA A 596 38.03 21.05 -3.88
CA ALA A 596 37.97 19.63 -4.18
C ALA A 596 38.88 19.21 -5.34
N ASN A 597 39.44 20.16 -6.11
CA ASN A 597 40.25 19.84 -7.28
C ASN A 597 41.46 18.97 -6.94
N GLY A 598 41.55 17.81 -7.58
CA GLY A 598 42.60 16.82 -7.40
C GLY A 598 42.34 15.81 -6.27
N VAL A 599 41.23 15.94 -5.54
CA VAL A 599 40.79 14.91 -4.60
C VAL A 599 40.43 13.66 -5.40
N GLN A 600 40.92 12.51 -4.96
CA GLN A 600 40.56 11.20 -5.50
C GLN A 600 39.77 10.40 -4.47
N ALA A 601 38.82 9.58 -4.91
CA ALA A 601 38.02 8.74 -4.02
C ALA A 601 37.76 7.38 -4.65
N THR A 602 37.59 6.35 -3.81
CA THR A 602 37.18 5.01 -4.25
C THR A 602 35.67 4.84 -4.11
N LYS A 603 35.02 4.30 -5.14
CA LYS A 603 33.58 4.02 -5.17
C LYS A 603 33.34 2.55 -5.50
N PRO A 604 32.43 1.83 -4.83
CA PRO A 604 32.05 0.48 -5.25
C PRO A 604 31.68 0.43 -6.73
N ARG A 605 32.30 -0.50 -7.47
CA ARG A 605 32.08 -0.65 -8.90
C ARG A 605 30.98 -1.67 -9.14
N ALA A 606 29.98 -1.29 -9.95
CA ALA A 606 28.91 -2.20 -10.36
C ALA A 606 29.40 -3.30 -11.32
N GLY A 607 30.34 -2.96 -12.22
CA GLY A 607 30.91 -3.86 -13.22
C GLY A 607 29.97 -4.10 -14.41
N SER A 608 28.74 -4.49 -14.12
CA SER A 608 27.57 -4.64 -14.99
C SER A 608 26.36 -4.01 -14.29
N SER A 609 25.27 -3.80 -15.01
CA SER A 609 23.99 -3.40 -14.41
C SER A 609 22.86 -3.97 -15.26
N SER A 610 21.78 -4.37 -14.60
CA SER A 610 20.60 -4.97 -15.23
C SER A 610 19.33 -4.15 -14.97
N GLY A 611 18.31 -4.37 -15.80
CA GLY A 611 17.05 -3.62 -15.72
C GLY A 611 17.15 -2.20 -16.25
N ASP A 612 16.12 -1.38 -15.96
CA ASP A 612 16.01 0.02 -16.38
C ASP A 612 16.09 1.01 -15.21
N PHE A 613 16.29 0.52 -13.98
CA PHE A 613 16.28 1.34 -12.77
C PHE A 613 17.28 2.51 -12.86
N ASN A 614 18.53 2.24 -13.27
CA ASN A 614 19.55 3.27 -13.36
C ASN A 614 19.17 4.38 -14.35
N ASP A 615 18.51 4.03 -15.46
CA ASP A 615 18.03 5.01 -16.44
C ASP A 615 16.87 5.84 -15.86
N ARG A 616 15.95 5.23 -15.12
CA ARG A 616 14.84 5.92 -14.42
C ARG A 616 15.36 6.84 -13.33
N CYS A 617 16.27 6.34 -12.48
CA CYS A 617 16.88 7.12 -11.40
C CYS A 617 17.65 8.33 -11.96
N ALA A 618 18.42 8.15 -13.04
CA ALA A 618 19.15 9.26 -13.67
C ALA A 618 18.23 10.32 -14.31
N ALA A 619 16.99 9.96 -14.66
CA ALA A 619 16.00 10.88 -15.24
C ALA A 619 15.16 11.61 -14.19
N ASP A 620 15.14 11.13 -12.94
CA ASP A 620 14.33 11.67 -11.85
C ASP A 620 15.16 12.61 -10.96
N GLU A 621 14.66 13.82 -10.70
CA GLU A 621 15.38 14.83 -9.89
C GLU A 621 15.57 14.41 -8.43
N GLY A 622 14.73 13.53 -7.89
CA GLY A 622 14.80 13.02 -6.52
C GLY A 622 15.75 11.84 -6.34
N CYS A 623 16.11 11.14 -7.41
CA CYS A 623 17.06 10.01 -7.38
C CYS A 623 18.42 10.34 -8.01
N ALA A 624 18.44 11.18 -9.06
CA ALA A 624 19.64 11.51 -9.79
C ALA A 624 20.70 12.13 -8.87
N GLY A 625 21.94 11.63 -8.98
CA GLY A 625 23.04 12.07 -8.13
C GLY A 625 23.02 11.49 -6.71
N GLY A 626 22.05 10.63 -6.37
CA GLY A 626 22.07 9.88 -5.11
C GLY A 626 23.15 8.80 -5.11
N ILE A 627 23.86 8.66 -3.98
CA ILE A 627 24.74 7.51 -3.72
C ILE A 627 23.91 6.27 -3.38
N TYR A 628 24.46 5.08 -3.58
CA TYR A 628 23.86 3.77 -3.23
C TYR A 628 22.40 3.53 -3.65
N THR A 629 21.88 4.24 -4.66
CA THR A 629 20.49 4.12 -5.09
C THR A 629 20.22 2.75 -5.73
N GLY A 630 21.15 2.26 -6.56
CA GLY A 630 21.09 0.92 -7.14
C GLY A 630 21.13 -0.17 -6.07
N GLU A 631 21.98 0.00 -5.06
CA GLU A 631 22.13 -0.93 -3.93
C GLU A 631 20.87 -0.93 -3.06
N THR A 632 20.26 0.24 -2.86
CA THR A 632 18.99 0.35 -2.12
C THR A 632 17.87 -0.37 -2.86
N TYR A 633 17.77 -0.15 -4.17
CA TYR A 633 16.82 -0.84 -5.03
C TYR A 633 17.02 -2.36 -4.98
N ASP A 634 18.24 -2.84 -5.19
CA ASP A 634 18.56 -4.27 -5.18
C ASP A 634 18.28 -4.91 -3.82
N ALA A 635 18.62 -4.25 -2.70
CA ALA A 635 18.34 -4.79 -1.37
C ALA A 635 16.84 -5.03 -1.15
N VAL A 636 15.98 -4.09 -1.57
CA VAL A 636 14.51 -4.22 -1.46
C VAL A 636 14.00 -5.30 -2.42
N MET A 637 14.45 -5.31 -3.67
CA MET A 637 14.09 -6.33 -4.66
C MET A 637 14.45 -7.74 -4.19
N MET A 638 15.64 -7.92 -3.61
CA MET A 638 16.09 -9.22 -3.11
C MET A 638 15.24 -9.70 -1.94
N ILE A 639 14.88 -8.81 -1.01
CA ILE A 639 13.94 -9.14 0.08
C ILE A 639 12.56 -9.50 -0.49
N GLY A 640 12.04 -8.72 -1.44
CA GLY A 640 10.75 -8.98 -2.08
C GLY A 640 10.71 -10.33 -2.77
N HIS A 641 11.68 -10.62 -3.63
CA HIS A 641 11.78 -11.93 -4.29
C HIS A 641 11.90 -13.09 -3.30
N ALA A 642 12.67 -12.92 -2.22
CA ALA A 642 12.77 -13.94 -1.18
C ALA A 642 11.43 -14.14 -0.44
N ALA A 643 10.65 -13.08 -0.24
CA ALA A 643 9.34 -13.13 0.40
C ALA A 643 8.26 -13.75 -0.50
N MET A 644 8.34 -13.57 -1.81
CA MET A 644 7.47 -14.26 -2.77
C MET A 644 7.66 -15.79 -2.76
N MET A 645 8.75 -16.29 -2.16
CA MET A 645 8.99 -17.72 -1.97
C MET A 645 8.41 -18.21 -0.64
N GLU A 646 7.55 -19.22 -0.69
CA GLU A 646 6.86 -19.81 0.48
C GLU A 646 6.16 -18.78 1.39
N GLY A 647 5.71 -17.66 0.83
CA GLY A 647 4.99 -16.62 1.55
C GLY A 647 5.77 -15.98 2.71
N GLY A 648 7.05 -15.69 2.51
CA GLY A 648 7.92 -15.08 3.52
C GLY A 648 8.45 -16.05 4.57
N ALA A 649 8.15 -17.35 4.48
CA ALA A 649 8.83 -18.36 5.28
C ALA A 649 10.28 -18.53 4.83
N ASN A 650 11.18 -18.97 5.73
CA ASN A 650 12.56 -19.34 5.40
C ASN A 650 13.40 -18.25 4.68
N MET A 651 13.14 -16.97 4.97
CA MET A 651 13.79 -15.81 4.31
C MET A 651 15.31 -15.91 4.17
N ALA A 652 16.02 -16.37 5.20
CA ALA A 652 17.48 -16.54 5.15
C ALA A 652 17.94 -17.51 4.05
N SER A 653 17.19 -18.60 3.84
CA SER A 653 17.49 -19.56 2.76
C SER A 653 17.14 -18.95 1.40
N HIS A 654 15.99 -18.27 1.30
CA HIS A 654 15.54 -17.66 0.06
C HIS A 654 16.42 -16.49 -0.38
N LEU A 655 16.91 -15.66 0.55
CA LEU A 655 17.88 -14.61 0.24
C LEU A 655 19.17 -15.17 -0.36
N ASN A 656 19.70 -16.27 0.18
CA ASN A 656 20.88 -16.93 -0.41
C ASN A 656 20.59 -17.53 -1.79
N MET A 657 19.36 -17.99 -2.05
CA MET A 657 18.97 -18.47 -3.37
C MET A 657 18.78 -17.33 -4.38
N VAL A 658 18.15 -16.24 -3.96
CA VAL A 658 17.94 -15.04 -4.78
C VAL A 658 19.27 -14.38 -5.09
N GLY A 659 20.14 -14.28 -4.09
CA GLY A 659 21.48 -13.70 -4.20
C GLY A 659 22.53 -14.62 -4.79
N ASP A 660 22.18 -15.71 -5.48
CA ASP A 660 23.11 -16.51 -6.27
C ASP A 660 22.97 -16.12 -7.75
N ASP A 661 23.96 -15.39 -8.29
CA ASP A 661 23.96 -14.86 -9.67
C ASP A 661 22.81 -13.84 -9.89
N TYR A 662 22.56 -13.01 -8.88
CA TYR A 662 21.55 -11.97 -8.94
C TYR A 662 21.98 -10.84 -9.88
N ALA A 663 21.24 -10.64 -10.96
CA ALA A 663 21.48 -9.56 -11.91
C ALA A 663 20.78 -8.27 -11.48
N GLY A 664 21.48 -7.41 -10.74
CA GLY A 664 20.94 -6.20 -10.11
C GLY A 664 21.24 -4.89 -10.83
N ALA A 665 20.64 -3.80 -10.34
CA ALA A 665 20.94 -2.45 -10.77
C ALA A 665 22.33 -1.96 -10.34
N SER A 666 22.78 -2.39 -9.15
CA SER A 666 24.11 -2.09 -8.59
C SER A 666 25.20 -3.07 -8.97
N GLY A 667 24.89 -4.13 -9.71
CA GLY A 667 25.86 -5.13 -10.12
C GLY A 667 25.28 -6.54 -10.18
N ASP A 668 26.11 -7.47 -10.66
CA ASP A 668 25.84 -8.89 -10.51
C ASP A 668 26.34 -9.35 -9.13
N HIS A 669 25.44 -9.89 -8.31
CA HIS A 669 25.70 -10.25 -6.91
C HIS A 669 25.64 -11.75 -6.67
N THR A 670 26.67 -12.26 -6.01
CA THR A 670 26.66 -13.59 -5.37
C THR A 670 26.95 -13.42 -3.88
N PHE A 671 26.01 -13.78 -3.02
CA PHE A 671 26.26 -13.80 -1.58
C PHE A 671 27.27 -14.90 -1.22
N LEU A 672 28.29 -14.50 -0.47
CA LEU A 672 29.26 -15.39 0.15
C LEU A 672 28.65 -16.03 1.40
N ASP A 673 29.30 -17.08 1.93
CA ASP A 673 28.84 -17.79 3.14
C ASP A 673 28.65 -16.88 4.37
N ASN A 674 29.27 -15.70 4.37
CA ASN A 674 29.18 -14.72 5.44
C ASN A 674 28.16 -13.58 5.17
N GLY A 675 27.38 -13.66 4.09
CA GLY A 675 26.39 -12.66 3.70
C GLY A 675 26.95 -11.46 2.93
N ASP A 676 28.27 -11.41 2.70
CA ASP A 676 28.91 -10.37 1.90
C ASP A 676 28.76 -10.63 0.39
N VAL A 677 28.98 -9.60 -0.41
CA VAL A 677 29.29 -9.74 -1.83
C VAL A 677 30.80 -9.55 -2.07
N ALA A 678 31.35 -10.27 -3.05
CA ALA A 678 32.74 -10.09 -3.47
C ALA A 678 32.99 -8.74 -4.17
N GLY A 679 31.93 -8.16 -4.77
CA GLY A 679 31.99 -6.93 -5.57
C GLY A 679 32.74 -7.11 -6.90
N ALA A 680 32.59 -6.11 -7.79
CA ALA A 680 33.31 -6.06 -9.06
C ALA A 680 34.57 -5.18 -9.00
N GLY A 681 35.04 -4.84 -7.80
CA GLY A 681 36.14 -3.92 -7.56
C GLY A 681 35.68 -2.52 -7.16
N TYR A 682 36.57 -1.54 -7.31
CA TYR A 682 36.31 -0.14 -6.96
C TYR A 682 36.69 0.80 -8.09
N ASP A 683 35.80 1.69 -8.47
CA ASP A 683 36.12 2.82 -9.34
C ASP A 683 37.00 3.82 -8.59
N ILE A 684 38.03 4.33 -9.27
CA ILE A 684 38.90 5.39 -8.78
C ILE A 684 38.46 6.67 -9.49
N CYS A 685 37.82 7.54 -8.72
CA CYS A 685 37.20 8.75 -9.19
C CYS A 685 37.99 9.97 -8.75
N SER A 686 37.96 11.03 -9.55
CA SER A 686 38.68 12.27 -9.28
C SER A 686 37.81 13.49 -9.54
N PHE A 687 37.94 14.47 -8.65
CA PHE A 687 37.36 15.79 -8.83
C PHE A 687 38.32 16.66 -9.63
N THR A 688 37.94 17.05 -10.84
CA THR A 688 38.81 17.83 -11.76
C THR A 688 38.16 19.16 -12.09
N ALA A 689 38.82 20.27 -11.72
CA ALA A 689 38.40 21.61 -12.07
C ALA A 689 38.92 22.02 -13.45
N LEU A 690 38.02 22.38 -14.36
CA LEU A 690 38.36 23.08 -15.62
C LEU A 690 38.36 24.60 -15.43
N SER A 691 37.61 25.10 -14.44
CA SER A 691 37.54 26.50 -14.04
C SER A 691 37.24 26.60 -12.53
N SER A 692 37.15 27.82 -11.97
CA SER A 692 36.76 28.00 -10.56
C SER A 692 35.30 27.63 -10.27
N THR A 693 34.48 27.40 -11.30
CA THR A 693 33.05 27.05 -11.18
C THR A 693 32.69 25.73 -11.87
N ASP A 694 33.58 25.16 -12.67
CA ASP A 694 33.33 23.92 -13.42
C ASP A 694 34.24 22.81 -12.88
N ILE A 695 33.68 21.96 -12.02
CA ILE A 695 34.37 20.83 -11.40
C ILE A 695 33.60 19.57 -11.74
N TYR A 696 34.31 18.58 -12.26
CA TYR A 696 33.72 17.34 -12.72
C TYR A 696 34.17 16.20 -11.84
N PHE A 697 33.25 15.32 -11.47
CA PHE A 697 33.54 14.06 -10.82
C PHE A 697 33.58 12.95 -11.88
N ASN A 698 34.75 12.37 -12.13
CA ASN A 698 34.93 11.35 -13.16
C ASN A 698 35.74 10.17 -12.65
N CYS A 699 35.30 8.95 -12.98
CA CYS A 699 35.99 7.72 -12.70
C CYS A 699 36.71 7.21 -13.96
N MET A 700 38.02 7.47 -14.03
CA MET A 700 38.84 7.15 -15.21
C MET A 700 39.66 5.87 -15.04
N GLU A 701 39.77 5.39 -13.80
CA GLU A 701 40.48 4.17 -13.44
C GLU A 701 39.56 3.32 -12.57
N TRP A 702 39.86 2.03 -12.46
CA TRP A 702 39.20 1.12 -11.55
C TRP A 702 40.18 0.08 -11.04
N TRP A 703 39.91 -0.46 -9.86
CA TRP A 703 40.73 -1.41 -9.15
C TRP A 703 40.03 -2.76 -9.06
N SER A 704 40.78 -3.84 -9.25
CA SER A 704 40.34 -5.21 -8.92
C SER A 704 41.34 -5.89 -8.00
N ALA A 705 40.87 -6.83 -7.18
CA ALA A 705 41.74 -7.58 -6.27
C ALA A 705 42.79 -8.45 -7.00
N ILE A 706 42.57 -8.77 -8.27
CA ILE A 706 43.44 -9.65 -9.07
C ILE A 706 44.49 -8.83 -9.83
N ASP A 707 44.04 -7.77 -10.51
CA ASP A 707 44.86 -7.06 -11.49
C ASP A 707 45.31 -5.67 -10.99
N GLY A 708 44.82 -5.22 -9.83
CA GLY A 708 45.09 -3.89 -9.30
C GLY A 708 44.40 -2.81 -10.13
N ILE A 709 45.05 -1.65 -10.23
CA ILE A 709 44.54 -0.47 -10.97
C ILE A 709 44.61 -0.69 -12.48
N GLN A 710 43.52 -0.36 -13.15
CA GLN A 710 43.29 -0.52 -14.57
C GLN A 710 42.59 0.73 -15.13
N ASP A 711 42.84 1.03 -16.40
CA ASP A 711 42.15 2.14 -17.08
C ASP A 711 40.68 1.77 -17.35
N THR A 712 39.77 2.73 -17.13
CA THR A 712 38.38 2.62 -17.55
C THR A 712 38.28 2.95 -19.05
N PRO A 713 37.71 2.06 -19.90
CA PRO A 713 37.47 2.38 -21.29
C PRO A 713 36.56 3.60 -21.42
N PHE A 714 37.06 4.67 -22.05
CA PHE A 714 36.31 5.92 -22.23
C PHE A 714 34.99 5.68 -22.99
N ASN A 715 33.85 5.84 -22.30
CA ASN A 715 32.52 5.58 -22.86
C ASN A 715 31.79 6.85 -23.38
N GLY A 716 32.41 8.02 -23.26
CA GLY A 716 31.89 9.28 -23.81
C GLY A 716 30.96 10.10 -22.91
N ALA A 717 30.69 9.70 -21.66
CA ALA A 717 29.95 10.52 -20.70
C ALA A 717 30.91 11.23 -19.73
N THR A 718 30.85 12.56 -19.70
CA THR A 718 31.40 13.37 -18.61
C THR A 718 30.19 13.81 -17.79
N VAL A 719 30.09 13.37 -16.54
CA VAL A 719 28.98 13.75 -15.66
C VAL A 719 29.25 15.19 -15.20
N LYS A 720 28.30 16.09 -15.45
CA LYS A 720 28.37 17.51 -15.07
C LYS A 720 27.75 17.69 -13.70
#